data_AF-A0AAW1DDZ1-F1
#
_entry.id   AF-A0AAW1DDZ1-F1
#
_cell.length_a   1.000
_cell.length_b   1.000
_cell.length_c   1.000
_cell.angle_alpha   90.00
_cell.angle_beta   90.00
_cell.angle_gamma   90.00
#
_symmetry.space_group_name_H-M   'P 1'
#
loop_
_entity.id
_entity.type
_entity.pdbx_description
1 polymer ?
#
loop_
_entity_poly.entity_id
_entity_poly.type
_entity_poly.pdbx_seq_one_letter_code
_entity_poly.pdbx_strand_id
1 'polypeptide(L)'
;MVFNRKPWIFLYIGCHWIIVNSFGLSSVNITDSESRTVIGLFIGSRSVEDLSGFLSSLAVYLMTFPKMVTFILKEKEIRDLLERLENIRSEMLKDEKNREYVVKAGNTSRKLVTVLILYGLSGPLLGFIKQTISDYMTDFNDKRFYVQVWYPWSIDEVWAYLGTNLWVTLSIESSIIGSTCFTIFHVTFALQMSSYLKILQKYFETKGPANKEIYEQHKVILKLIEDYNEIFCRQMIIETLAAPVLPCGIGLVFIRDLRRNGFRNFDAIQKLTCCFLNTLTLCCGGQEIITQVERLHEASYMSKWYEEKPKVRKNLLMLMTRTLKTTSIHYRQFIKFDHECMAKIPEHISPFKIVYYNYKYSGFMVIDRKPLAVLYTTCHWVIVNSFGLSSVVGLLIGSRSVEDITGFLSSLAVYLMTFPKMVTYVLKGKEIRDLLERLENFRSEMLKDEENKDYILKAGNTSRKLVTALILYGLSGPPLGFIKQTISDYMTDFNDKRFYVHVWFPWSIDEVWPYLGTNLWVTLSIESSILGNFGFTIFHITFALQMSAYLKILQKYFETKGPANKEIYEQHKVILKLIEDYNEIFCGQMIIETLAAPILPCGIGLIFIRDLRRNGFRNFDAIQKLTCCFLNTLILCCGGQEIITQVERLHEASYMSKWYEEKPEVRKDQLILMTRTLKTNSIHYRQFFKFDHERMANVNSIF
;
A
#
# COMPACT_ATOMS: atom_id res chain seq x y z
N MET A 1 10.13 38.01 2.82
CA MET A 1 9.33 37.94 1.57
C MET A 1 8.20 38.95 1.66
N VAL A 2 8.22 40.03 0.88
CA VAL A 2 7.14 41.02 0.85
C VAL A 2 6.15 40.61 -0.24
N PHE A 3 5.13 39.82 0.12
CA PHE A 3 3.95 39.62 -0.72
C PHE A 3 3.07 40.88 -0.67
N ASN A 4 3.61 42.00 -1.18
CA ASN A 4 2.76 43.13 -1.52
C ASN A 4 1.90 42.68 -2.69
N ARG A 5 0.58 42.95 -2.62
CA ARG A 5 -0.45 42.62 -3.62
C ARG A 5 -0.08 43.17 -5.00
N LYS A 6 0.87 42.54 -5.69
CA LYS A 6 1.22 42.89 -7.06
C LYS A 6 0.23 42.17 -7.97
N PRO A 7 -0.62 42.89 -8.73
CA PRO A 7 -1.62 42.28 -9.62
C PRO A 7 -1.01 41.27 -10.60
N TRP A 8 0.27 41.42 -10.95
CA TRP A 8 1.03 40.48 -11.78
C TRP A 8 1.14 39.05 -11.19
N ILE A 9 1.13 38.88 -9.87
CA ILE A 9 1.14 37.55 -9.24
C ILE A 9 -0.20 36.84 -9.46
N PHE A 10 -1.31 37.57 -9.35
CA PHE A 10 -2.64 37.03 -9.65
C PHE A 10 -2.81 36.74 -11.14
N LEU A 11 -2.23 37.57 -12.02
CA LEU A 11 -2.21 37.29 -13.45
C LEU A 11 -1.36 36.05 -13.76
N TYR A 12 -0.19 35.91 -13.13
CA TYR A 12 0.67 34.74 -13.30
C TYR A 12 0.02 33.45 -12.78
N ILE A 13 -0.57 33.48 -11.59
CA ILE A 13 -1.33 32.35 -11.02
C ILE A 13 -2.57 32.05 -11.86
N GLY A 14 -3.27 33.08 -12.34
CA GLY A 14 -4.44 32.93 -13.22
C GLY A 14 -4.07 32.31 -14.57
N CYS A 15 -2.99 32.76 -15.21
CA CYS A 15 -2.48 32.16 -16.44
C CYS A 15 -2.00 30.73 -16.21
N HIS A 16 -1.29 30.44 -15.12
CA HIS A 16 -0.92 29.08 -14.74
C HIS A 16 -2.14 28.20 -14.48
N TRP A 17 -3.15 28.73 -13.79
CA TRP A 17 -4.39 28.03 -13.51
C TRP A 17 -5.14 27.71 -14.81
N ILE A 18 -5.21 28.67 -15.72
CA ILE A 18 -5.79 28.48 -17.05
C ILE A 18 -4.99 27.43 -17.82
N ILE A 19 -3.66 27.49 -17.85
CA ILE A 19 -2.82 26.51 -18.57
C ILE A 19 -2.96 25.11 -17.96
N VAL A 20 -2.84 24.97 -16.64
CA VAL A 20 -2.94 23.67 -15.94
C VAL A 20 -4.36 23.09 -16.04
N ASN A 21 -5.40 23.93 -15.94
CA ASN A 21 -6.76 23.45 -16.16
C ASN A 21 -7.07 23.26 -17.64
N SER A 22 -6.42 23.97 -18.57
CA SER A 22 -6.58 23.68 -20.00
C SER A 22 -5.87 22.40 -20.37
N PHE A 23 -4.76 22.05 -19.71
CA PHE A 23 -4.09 20.75 -19.80
C PHE A 23 -4.91 19.63 -19.14
N GLY A 24 -5.50 19.92 -17.98
CA GLY A 24 -6.45 19.05 -17.28
C GLY A 24 -7.74 18.84 -18.09
N LEU A 25 -8.30 19.90 -18.67
CA LEU A 25 -9.50 19.87 -19.50
C LEU A 25 -9.19 19.36 -20.91
N SER A 26 -8.00 19.55 -21.47
CA SER A 26 -7.61 18.85 -22.70
C SER A 26 -7.36 17.36 -22.45
N SER A 27 -7.18 16.97 -21.19
CA SER A 27 -7.25 15.57 -20.75
C SER A 27 -8.64 15.14 -20.23
N VAL A 28 -9.61 16.06 -20.01
CA VAL A 28 -10.91 15.80 -19.33
C VAL A 28 -12.18 16.28 -20.10
N ASN A 29 -12.11 17.14 -21.13
CA ASN A 29 -13.27 17.84 -21.70
C ASN A 29 -13.39 17.77 -23.24
N ILE A 30 -14.61 17.50 -23.72
CA ILE A 30 -15.01 17.40 -25.13
C ILE A 30 -16.34 18.07 -25.36
N THR A 31 -16.44 18.81 -26.46
CA THR A 31 -17.71 19.22 -27.07
C THR A 31 -17.62 19.20 -28.61
N ASP A 32 -18.39 18.29 -29.23
CA ASP A 32 -18.93 18.17 -30.61
C ASP A 32 -18.05 18.31 -31.88
N SER A 33 -18.33 17.65 -33.02
CA SER A 33 -19.55 16.93 -33.48
C SER A 33 -19.29 15.57 -34.17
N GLU A 34 -18.10 14.98 -34.06
CA GLU A 34 -17.82 13.60 -34.48
C GLU A 34 -17.01 12.84 -33.41
N SER A 35 -17.72 12.51 -32.32
CA SER A 35 -17.47 11.41 -31.36
C SER A 35 -16.02 11.06 -31.00
N ARG A 36 -15.30 11.93 -30.27
CA ARG A 36 -14.09 11.53 -29.51
C ARG A 36 -14.04 12.22 -28.15
N THR A 37 -14.93 11.85 -27.24
CA THR A 37 -14.94 12.22 -25.80
C THR A 37 -13.64 11.81 -25.09
N VAL A 38 -13.43 12.13 -23.81
CA VAL A 38 -12.18 11.82 -23.05
C VAL A 38 -11.91 10.33 -22.94
N ILE A 39 -12.97 9.62 -23.26
CA ILE A 39 -13.09 8.20 -23.39
C ILE A 39 -12.45 7.75 -24.71
N GLY A 40 -12.50 8.55 -25.78
CA GLY A 40 -11.69 8.41 -26.99
C GLY A 40 -10.18 8.60 -26.82
N LEU A 41 -9.69 9.11 -25.69
CA LEU A 41 -8.26 9.03 -25.32
C LEU A 41 -7.92 7.69 -24.63
N PHE A 42 -8.88 7.12 -23.89
CA PHE A 42 -8.82 5.76 -23.32
C PHE A 42 -9.13 4.64 -24.35
N ILE A 43 -9.90 4.95 -25.40
CA ILE A 43 -10.35 4.06 -26.48
C ILE A 43 -9.52 4.29 -27.76
N GLY A 44 -9.02 5.50 -27.99
CA GLY A 44 -8.18 5.84 -29.15
C GLY A 44 -6.69 5.54 -28.93
N SER A 45 -6.30 5.14 -27.71
CA SER A 45 -5.01 4.51 -27.46
C SER A 45 -4.97 3.17 -28.18
N ARG A 46 -4.60 3.18 -29.47
CA ARG A 46 -4.42 1.98 -30.30
C ARG A 46 -3.36 1.05 -29.71
N SER A 47 -2.54 1.55 -28.79
CA SER A 47 -1.46 0.82 -28.17
C SER A 47 -1.44 0.98 -26.64
N VAL A 48 -0.91 -0.03 -25.96
CA VAL A 48 -0.52 0.04 -24.54
C VAL A 48 0.43 1.22 -24.27
N GLU A 49 1.16 1.64 -25.31
CA GLU A 49 2.05 2.81 -25.24
C GLU A 49 1.25 4.07 -24.92
N ASP A 50 0.12 4.25 -25.60
CA ASP A 50 -0.68 5.46 -25.49
C ASP A 50 -1.45 5.50 -24.16
N LEU A 51 -1.97 4.35 -23.71
CA LEU A 51 -2.62 4.24 -22.41
C LEU A 51 -1.65 4.54 -21.26
N SER A 52 -0.44 3.99 -21.32
CA SER A 52 0.57 4.25 -20.31
C SER A 52 1.06 5.70 -20.33
N GLY A 53 1.15 6.29 -21.53
CA GLY A 53 1.43 7.72 -21.71
C GLY A 53 0.34 8.59 -21.09
N PHE A 54 -0.93 8.28 -21.36
CA PHE A 54 -2.07 8.97 -20.77
C PHE A 54 -2.10 8.87 -19.24
N LEU A 55 -1.96 7.67 -18.68
CA LEU A 55 -1.96 7.46 -17.23
C LEU A 55 -0.83 8.24 -16.55
N SER A 56 0.34 8.31 -17.19
CA SER A 56 1.45 9.13 -16.70
C SER A 56 1.09 10.62 -16.69
N SER A 57 0.42 11.10 -17.73
CA SER A 57 -0.05 12.50 -17.88
C SER A 57 -1.09 12.87 -16.84
N LEU A 58 -2.11 12.01 -16.70
CA LEU A 58 -3.18 12.15 -15.71
C LEU A 58 -2.60 12.16 -14.30
N ALA A 59 -1.63 11.31 -14.02
CA ALA A 59 -1.05 11.25 -12.70
C ALA A 59 -0.19 12.49 -12.38
N VAL A 60 0.53 13.07 -13.35
CA VAL A 60 1.17 14.40 -13.17
C VAL A 60 0.12 15.45 -12.83
N TYR A 61 -1.01 15.46 -13.54
CA TYR A 61 -2.12 16.37 -13.24
C TYR A 61 -2.70 16.16 -11.84
N LEU A 62 -2.98 14.91 -11.44
CA LEU A 62 -3.49 14.57 -10.11
C LEU A 62 -2.52 14.92 -8.97
N MET A 63 -1.22 15.00 -9.26
CA MET A 63 -0.20 15.41 -8.29
C MET A 63 -0.16 16.94 -8.13
N THR A 64 -0.33 17.69 -9.22
CA THR A 64 -0.24 19.16 -9.21
C THR A 64 -1.56 19.84 -8.85
N PHE A 65 -2.68 19.37 -9.37
CA PHE A 65 -3.97 20.02 -9.24
C PHE A 65 -4.40 20.20 -7.76
N PRO A 66 -4.35 19.16 -6.92
CA PRO A 66 -4.72 19.29 -5.51
C PRO A 66 -3.80 20.25 -4.73
N LYS A 67 -2.52 20.42 -5.13
CA LYS A 67 -1.59 21.41 -4.55
C LYS A 67 -2.06 22.82 -4.88
N MET A 68 -2.36 23.09 -6.15
CA MET A 68 -2.84 24.39 -6.59
C MET A 68 -4.16 24.76 -5.90
N VAL A 69 -5.09 23.81 -5.83
CA VAL A 69 -6.36 23.98 -5.10
C VAL A 69 -6.10 24.33 -3.64
N THR A 70 -5.16 23.63 -2.98
CA THR A 70 -4.81 23.92 -1.58
C THR A 70 -4.24 25.33 -1.43
N PHE A 71 -3.31 25.75 -2.29
CA PHE A 71 -2.74 27.11 -2.24
C PHE A 71 -3.80 28.21 -2.44
N ILE A 72 -4.77 27.99 -3.33
CA ILE A 72 -5.84 28.95 -3.60
C ILE A 72 -6.84 28.98 -2.44
N LEU A 73 -7.34 27.82 -2.01
CA LEU A 73 -8.38 27.74 -0.98
C LEU A 73 -7.86 28.08 0.43
N LYS A 74 -6.56 27.93 0.67
CA LYS A 74 -5.91 28.16 1.96
C LYS A 74 -4.90 29.30 1.94
N GLU A 75 -5.02 30.24 1.00
CA GLU A 75 -4.07 31.34 0.84
C GLU A 75 -3.86 32.12 2.15
N LYS A 76 -4.96 32.44 2.85
CA LYS A 76 -4.91 33.20 4.10
C LYS A 76 -4.17 32.43 5.20
N GLU A 77 -4.53 31.17 5.41
CA GLU A 77 -3.91 30.32 6.42
C GLU A 77 -2.41 30.08 6.12
N ILE A 78 -2.04 29.94 4.84
CA ILE A 78 -0.64 29.81 4.41
C ILE A 78 0.13 31.11 4.67
N ARG A 79 -0.47 32.26 4.40
CA ARG A 79 0.14 33.57 4.68
C ARG A 79 0.35 33.78 6.18
N ASP A 80 -0.66 33.45 6.99
CA ASP A 80 -0.58 33.54 8.46
C ASP A 80 0.47 32.57 9.03
N LEU A 81 0.64 31.39 8.41
CA LEU A 81 1.71 30.44 8.75
C LEU A 81 3.09 31.02 8.42
N LEU A 82 3.27 31.59 7.23
CA LEU A 82 4.52 32.20 6.78
C LEU A 82 4.93 33.43 7.61
N GLU A 83 3.98 34.28 7.97
CA GLU A 83 4.25 35.46 8.81
C GLU A 83 4.72 35.05 10.21
N ARG A 84 4.06 34.06 10.82
CA ARG A 84 4.51 33.53 12.11
C ARG A 84 5.88 32.85 12.02
N LEU A 85 6.16 32.15 10.93
CA LEU A 85 7.48 31.57 10.66
C LEU A 85 8.57 32.66 10.59
N GLU A 86 8.32 33.74 9.86
CA GLU A 86 9.25 34.86 9.71
C GLU A 86 9.44 35.63 11.03
N ASN A 87 8.38 35.80 11.81
CA ASN A 87 8.47 36.45 13.12
C ASN A 87 9.41 35.68 14.06
N ILE A 88 9.24 34.35 14.16
CA ILE A 88 10.15 33.51 14.96
C ILE A 88 11.58 33.57 14.39
N ARG A 89 11.73 33.49 13.07
CA ARG A 89 13.04 33.61 12.42
C ARG A 89 13.71 34.92 12.83
N SER A 90 12.98 36.04 12.79
CA SER A 90 13.50 37.36 13.14
C SER A 90 13.90 37.46 14.61
N GLU A 91 13.13 36.86 15.52
CA GLU A 91 13.45 36.80 16.94
C GLU A 91 14.72 35.97 17.19
N MET A 92 14.83 34.80 16.56
CA MET A 92 15.98 33.91 16.69
C MET A 92 17.27 34.52 16.12
N LEU A 93 17.16 35.39 15.11
CA LEU A 93 18.31 36.10 14.51
C LEU A 93 18.86 37.24 15.39
N LYS A 94 18.12 37.69 16.41
CA LYS A 94 18.60 38.71 17.35
C LYS A 94 19.73 38.20 18.26
N ASP A 95 19.76 36.89 18.52
CA ASP A 95 20.84 36.25 19.28
C ASP A 95 21.97 35.80 18.33
N GLU A 96 23.16 36.39 18.51
CA GLU A 96 24.34 36.11 17.71
C GLU A 96 24.74 34.62 17.74
N LYS A 97 24.53 33.93 18.87
CA LYS A 97 24.84 32.49 19.03
C LYS A 97 23.88 31.57 18.29
N ASN A 98 22.68 32.05 17.99
CA ASN A 98 21.65 31.32 17.23
C ASN A 98 21.72 31.63 15.73
N ARG A 99 22.22 32.82 15.39
CA ARG A 99 22.36 33.30 14.01
C ARG A 99 23.03 32.27 13.12
N GLU A 100 24.07 31.59 13.61
CA GLU A 100 24.77 30.55 12.84
C GLU A 100 23.83 29.42 12.38
N TYR A 101 22.99 28.87 13.26
CA TYR A 101 22.08 27.76 12.90
C TYR A 101 21.00 28.20 11.93
N VAL A 102 20.38 29.37 12.16
CA VAL A 102 19.31 29.90 11.30
C VAL A 102 19.87 30.28 9.92
N VAL A 103 21.06 30.88 9.87
CA VAL A 103 21.74 31.23 8.61
C VAL A 103 22.20 29.97 7.87
N LYS A 104 22.78 28.99 8.57
CA LYS A 104 23.18 27.70 7.97
C LYS A 104 21.97 26.97 7.38
N ALA A 105 20.88 26.85 8.12
CA ALA A 105 19.64 26.25 7.61
C ALA A 105 19.08 27.03 6.41
N GLY A 106 19.09 28.36 6.46
CA GLY A 106 18.69 29.21 5.32
C GLY A 106 19.60 29.05 4.09
N ASN A 107 20.91 28.87 4.28
CA ASN A 107 21.86 28.64 3.20
C ASN A 107 21.67 27.25 2.57
N THR A 108 21.52 26.21 3.40
CA THR A 108 21.22 24.85 2.93
C THR A 108 19.89 24.83 2.18
N SER A 109 18.85 25.47 2.72
CA SER A 109 17.55 25.59 2.06
C SER A 109 17.69 26.28 0.70
N ARG A 110 18.41 27.40 0.60
CA ARG A 110 18.65 28.09 -0.68
C ARG A 110 19.33 27.18 -1.70
N LYS A 111 20.40 26.46 -1.31
CA LYS A 111 21.09 25.51 -2.20
C LYS A 111 20.14 24.42 -2.70
N LEU A 112 19.37 23.81 -1.80
CA LEU A 112 18.39 22.77 -2.17
C LEU A 112 17.29 23.32 -3.06
N VAL A 113 16.78 24.52 -2.79
CA VAL A 113 15.80 25.20 -3.63
C VAL A 113 16.35 25.44 -5.03
N THR A 114 17.58 25.93 -5.15
CA THR A 114 18.23 26.11 -6.47
C THR A 114 18.35 24.78 -7.21
N VAL A 115 18.78 23.71 -6.54
CA VAL A 115 18.88 22.37 -7.15
C VAL A 115 17.52 21.84 -7.60
N LEU A 116 16.49 21.95 -6.76
CA LEU A 116 15.13 21.49 -7.08
C LEU A 116 14.51 22.28 -8.23
N ILE A 117 14.71 23.61 -8.28
CA ILE A 117 14.27 24.45 -9.40
C ILE A 117 15.00 24.04 -10.68
N LEU A 118 16.34 23.96 -10.65
CA LEU A 118 17.12 23.58 -11.83
C LEU A 118 16.72 22.18 -12.33
N TYR A 119 16.53 21.23 -11.42
CA TYR A 119 16.07 19.89 -11.76
C TYR A 119 14.67 19.91 -12.39
N GLY A 120 13.71 20.61 -11.75
CA GLY A 120 12.34 20.75 -12.25
C GLY A 120 12.26 21.37 -13.64
N LEU A 121 13.00 22.46 -13.89
CA LEU A 121 13.01 23.16 -15.17
C LEU A 121 13.76 22.38 -16.26
N SER A 122 14.83 21.68 -15.89
CA SER A 122 15.65 20.95 -16.86
C SER A 122 14.90 19.80 -17.54
N GLY A 123 13.89 19.21 -16.89
CA GLY A 123 13.25 18.00 -17.41
C GLY A 123 12.41 18.21 -18.66
N PRO A 124 11.36 19.03 -18.62
CA PRO A 124 10.56 19.31 -19.81
C PRO A 124 11.37 19.95 -20.92
N LEU A 125 12.34 20.84 -20.60
CA LEU A 125 13.24 21.42 -21.60
C LEU A 125 14.09 20.36 -22.31
N LEU A 126 14.74 19.47 -21.56
CA LEU A 126 15.51 18.37 -22.15
C LEU A 126 14.59 17.39 -22.89
N GLY A 127 13.38 17.15 -22.39
CA GLY A 127 12.35 16.36 -23.04
C GLY A 127 11.97 16.91 -24.41
N PHE A 128 11.68 18.21 -24.48
CA PHE A 128 11.38 18.92 -25.71
C PHE A 128 12.52 18.87 -26.73
N ILE A 129 13.75 19.18 -26.28
CA ILE A 129 14.94 19.15 -27.16
C ILE A 129 15.15 17.74 -27.70
N LYS A 130 15.11 16.71 -26.84
CA LYS A 130 15.31 15.31 -27.23
C LYS A 130 14.23 14.84 -28.20
N GLN A 131 12.97 15.19 -27.93
CA GLN A 131 11.86 14.82 -28.80
C GLN A 131 11.99 15.47 -30.16
N THR A 132 12.30 16.78 -30.20
CA THR A 132 12.52 17.51 -31.46
C THR A 132 13.68 16.93 -32.27
N ILE A 133 14.79 16.57 -31.61
CA ILE A 133 15.92 15.89 -32.28
C ILE A 133 15.48 14.51 -32.79
N SER A 134 14.76 13.73 -31.99
CA SER A 134 14.27 12.41 -32.40
C SER A 134 13.35 12.49 -33.61
N ASP A 135 12.43 13.45 -33.63
CA ASP A 135 11.49 13.63 -34.74
C ASP A 135 12.24 14.11 -35.98
N TYR A 136 13.16 15.07 -35.83
CA TYR A 136 14.02 15.53 -36.91
C TYR A 136 14.83 14.38 -37.55
N MET A 137 15.41 13.49 -36.73
CA MET A 137 16.16 12.32 -37.21
C MET A 137 15.28 11.29 -37.93
N THR A 138 13.95 11.39 -37.80
CA THR A 138 12.98 10.54 -38.53
C THR A 138 12.27 11.29 -39.65
N ASP A 139 12.79 12.46 -40.05
CA ASP A 139 12.17 13.39 -41.01
C ASP A 139 10.71 13.74 -40.66
N PHE A 140 10.41 13.83 -39.36
CA PHE A 140 9.08 14.07 -38.82
C PHE A 140 8.01 13.05 -39.27
N ASN A 141 8.41 11.83 -39.63
CA ASN A 141 7.49 10.76 -39.98
C ASN A 141 6.81 10.12 -38.75
N ASP A 142 7.43 10.17 -37.56
CA ASP A 142 6.88 9.66 -36.30
C ASP A 142 6.74 10.79 -35.26
N LYS A 143 5.91 11.80 -35.56
CA LYS A 143 5.64 12.93 -34.66
C LYS A 143 5.04 12.44 -33.35
N ARG A 144 5.79 12.55 -32.25
CA ARG A 144 5.30 12.21 -30.91
C ARG A 144 5.58 13.32 -29.93
N PHE A 145 4.62 13.58 -29.05
CA PHE A 145 4.82 14.55 -27.98
C PHE A 145 5.51 13.93 -26.77
N TYR A 146 6.24 14.77 -26.03
CA TYR A 146 6.85 14.43 -24.74
C TYR A 146 5.84 13.85 -23.72
N VAL A 147 4.60 14.32 -23.83
CA VAL A 147 3.43 13.82 -23.12
C VAL A 147 2.28 13.80 -24.10
N GLN A 148 1.54 12.69 -24.15
CA GLN A 148 0.42 12.55 -25.06
C GLN A 148 -0.78 13.32 -24.52
N VAL A 149 -1.14 14.38 -25.22
CA VAL A 149 -2.29 15.24 -24.91
C VAL A 149 -3.10 15.39 -26.19
N TRP A 150 -4.41 15.45 -26.05
CA TRP A 150 -5.28 15.78 -27.18
C TRP A 150 -5.26 17.28 -27.46
N TYR A 151 -5.35 17.65 -28.73
CA TYR A 151 -5.41 19.02 -29.20
C TYR A 151 -6.45 19.11 -30.34
N PRO A 152 -7.21 20.22 -30.44
CA PRO A 152 -8.31 20.35 -31.40
C PRO A 152 -7.90 20.71 -32.83
N TRP A 153 -6.62 20.94 -33.12
CA TRP A 153 -6.11 21.37 -34.44
C TRP A 153 -5.28 20.27 -35.14
N SER A 154 -5.05 20.36 -36.45
CA SER A 154 -4.15 19.43 -37.14
C SER A 154 -2.68 19.74 -36.85
N ILE A 155 -1.85 18.69 -36.78
CA ILE A 155 -0.38 18.76 -36.62
C ILE A 155 0.37 18.26 -37.86
N ASP A 156 -0.30 18.21 -39.01
CA ASP A 156 0.29 17.75 -40.26
C ASP A 156 1.40 18.69 -40.73
N GLU A 157 1.23 19.99 -40.49
CA GLU A 157 2.27 20.99 -40.73
C GLU A 157 3.33 20.98 -39.61
N VAL A 158 4.61 21.08 -40.00
CA VAL A 158 5.75 21.08 -39.05
C VAL A 158 5.64 22.24 -38.05
N TRP A 159 5.19 23.42 -38.49
CA TRP A 159 5.03 24.57 -37.59
C TRP A 159 3.88 24.40 -36.60
N ALA A 160 2.77 23.81 -37.03
CA ALA A 160 1.66 23.46 -36.14
C ALA A 160 2.12 22.40 -35.11
N TYR A 161 2.88 21.39 -35.54
CA TYR A 161 3.47 20.39 -34.66
C TYR A 161 4.42 21.02 -33.62
N LEU A 162 5.39 21.84 -34.07
CA LEU A 162 6.35 22.49 -33.19
C LEU A 162 5.67 23.44 -32.20
N GLY A 163 4.68 24.21 -32.65
CA GLY A 163 3.87 25.07 -31.77
C GLY A 163 3.11 24.27 -30.72
N THR A 164 2.52 23.13 -31.12
CA THR A 164 1.82 22.21 -30.21
C THR A 164 2.79 21.59 -29.21
N ASN A 165 3.95 21.14 -29.66
CA ASN A 165 4.96 20.52 -28.81
C ASN A 165 5.53 21.54 -27.79
N LEU A 166 5.74 22.79 -28.21
CA LEU A 166 6.12 23.88 -27.33
C LEU A 166 5.01 24.16 -26.30
N TRP A 167 3.75 24.25 -26.72
CA TRP A 167 2.62 24.46 -25.82
C TRP A 167 2.47 23.33 -24.79
N VAL A 168 2.56 22.07 -25.21
CA VAL A 168 2.53 20.89 -24.32
C VAL A 168 3.68 20.96 -23.33
N THR A 169 4.90 21.26 -23.81
CA THR A 169 6.09 21.39 -22.96
C THR A 169 5.91 22.47 -21.90
N LEU A 170 5.46 23.67 -22.31
CA LEU A 170 5.20 24.77 -21.38
C LEU A 170 4.09 24.44 -20.37
N SER A 171 3.08 23.67 -20.78
CA SER A 171 2.00 23.24 -19.89
C SER A 171 2.49 22.26 -18.82
N ILE A 172 3.37 21.33 -19.19
CA ILE A 172 3.98 20.39 -18.25
C ILE A 172 4.98 21.09 -17.34
N GLU A 173 5.80 21.96 -17.91
CA GLU A 173 6.74 22.82 -17.17
C GLU A 173 5.97 23.59 -16.09
N SER A 174 4.83 24.18 -16.47
CA SER A 174 3.98 24.91 -15.54
C SER A 174 3.46 24.02 -14.40
N SER A 175 3.14 22.76 -14.71
CA SER A 175 2.64 21.77 -13.75
C SER A 175 3.73 21.28 -12.80
N ILE A 176 4.94 21.05 -13.34
CA ILE A 176 6.11 20.64 -12.56
C ILE A 176 6.56 21.78 -11.65
N ILE A 177 6.57 23.02 -12.13
CA ILE A 177 6.86 24.19 -11.28
C ILE A 177 5.88 24.26 -10.11
N GLY A 178 4.57 24.12 -10.38
CA GLY A 178 3.55 24.10 -9.33
C GLY A 178 3.79 23.01 -8.27
N SER A 179 4.10 21.79 -8.72
CA SER A 179 4.43 20.67 -7.83
C SER A 179 5.73 20.93 -7.04
N THR A 180 6.76 21.42 -7.72
CA THR A 180 8.09 21.69 -7.15
C THR A 180 8.03 22.84 -6.14
N CYS A 181 7.19 23.85 -6.34
CA CYS A 181 6.98 24.93 -5.37
C CYS A 181 6.48 24.39 -4.02
N PHE A 182 5.56 23.42 -4.03
CA PHE A 182 5.11 22.75 -2.81
C PHE A 182 6.27 21.98 -2.15
N THR A 183 7.02 21.19 -2.92
CA THR A 183 8.18 20.43 -2.41
C THR A 183 9.22 21.36 -1.79
N ILE A 184 9.52 22.48 -2.46
CA ILE A 184 10.41 23.55 -1.96
C ILE A 184 9.89 24.11 -0.64
N PHE A 185 8.60 24.43 -0.58
CA PHE A 185 7.97 24.94 0.64
C PHE A 185 8.07 23.94 1.79
N HIS A 186 7.76 22.67 1.54
CA HIS A 186 7.86 21.59 2.52
C HIS A 186 9.29 21.43 3.06
N VAL A 187 10.28 21.29 2.18
CA VAL A 187 11.69 21.12 2.57
C VAL A 187 12.20 22.34 3.35
N THR A 188 11.85 23.54 2.89
CA THR A 188 12.22 24.78 3.58
C THR A 188 11.61 24.83 4.98
N PHE A 189 10.31 24.53 5.10
CA PHE A 189 9.61 24.47 6.38
C PHE A 189 10.26 23.46 7.33
N ALA A 190 10.50 22.23 6.87
CA ALA A 190 11.13 21.18 7.67
C ALA A 190 12.53 21.57 8.18
N LEU A 191 13.36 22.16 7.30
CA LEU A 191 14.70 22.63 7.69
C LEU A 191 14.65 23.80 8.67
N GLN A 192 13.71 24.74 8.52
CA GLN A 192 13.54 25.83 9.49
C GLN A 192 13.06 25.29 10.84
N MET A 193 12.06 24.40 10.87
CA MET A 193 11.59 23.75 12.11
C MET A 193 12.73 22.99 12.80
N SER A 194 13.52 22.23 12.04
CA SER A 194 14.72 21.54 12.55
C SER A 194 15.70 22.52 13.19
N SER A 195 15.96 23.67 12.55
CA SER A 195 16.86 24.68 13.10
C SER A 195 16.35 25.29 14.40
N TYR A 196 15.04 25.53 14.52
CA TYR A 196 14.44 26.07 15.74
C TYR A 196 14.47 25.06 16.89
N LEU A 197 14.23 23.78 16.60
CA LEU A 197 14.35 22.71 17.59
C LEU A 197 15.81 22.55 18.08
N LYS A 198 16.80 22.68 17.19
CA LYS A 198 18.24 22.69 17.57
C LYS A 198 18.60 23.87 18.48
N ILE A 199 18.04 25.05 18.20
CA ILE A 199 18.24 26.22 19.06
C ILE A 199 17.63 25.97 20.44
N LEU A 200 16.44 25.36 20.52
CA LEU A 200 15.83 25.00 21.80
C LEU A 200 16.68 23.98 22.59
N GLN A 201 17.25 22.98 21.92
CA GLN A 201 18.19 22.04 22.55
C GLN A 201 19.38 22.80 23.17
N LYS A 202 19.98 23.72 22.41
CA LYS A 202 21.10 24.56 22.90
C LYS A 202 20.69 25.50 24.03
N TYR A 203 19.49 26.07 23.99
CA TYR A 203 18.96 26.89 25.08
C TYR A 203 18.77 26.09 26.36
N PHE A 204 18.35 24.83 26.26
CA PHE A 204 18.29 23.91 27.38
C PHE A 204 19.67 23.71 28.02
N GLU A 205 20.69 23.48 27.21
CA GLU A 205 22.06 23.27 27.68
C GLU A 205 22.68 24.54 28.30
N THR A 206 22.43 25.71 27.70
CA THR A 206 23.14 26.95 28.06
C THR A 206 22.44 27.81 29.10
N LYS A 207 21.11 27.97 29.01
CA LYS A 207 20.31 28.82 29.91
C LYS A 207 19.67 28.02 31.05
N GLY A 208 19.76 26.70 31.00
CA GLY A 208 19.15 25.80 31.97
C GLY A 208 17.63 25.66 31.80
N PRO A 209 17.03 24.63 32.41
CA PRO A 209 15.64 24.27 32.19
C PRO A 209 14.64 25.21 32.88
N ALA A 210 15.10 26.09 33.78
CA ALA A 210 14.27 27.09 34.45
C ALA A 210 13.83 28.24 33.54
N ASN A 211 14.43 28.41 32.36
CA ASN A 211 14.09 29.50 31.46
C ASN A 211 12.70 29.28 30.82
N LYS A 212 11.77 30.20 31.11
CA LYS A 212 10.40 30.18 30.59
C LYS A 212 10.35 30.30 29.06
N GLU A 213 11.30 31.01 28.45
CA GLU A 213 11.36 31.29 27.01
C GLU A 213 11.35 30.01 26.16
N ILE A 214 12.03 28.96 26.65
CA ILE A 214 12.15 27.66 25.98
C ILE A 214 10.76 27.01 25.77
N TYR A 215 9.90 27.05 26.78
CA TYR A 215 8.58 26.44 26.72
C TYR A 215 7.62 27.21 25.83
N GLU A 216 7.70 28.55 25.86
CA GLU A 216 6.89 29.40 24.99
C GLU A 216 7.29 29.20 23.53
N GLN A 217 8.58 29.18 23.23
CA GLN A 217 9.08 28.92 21.88
C GLN A 217 8.72 27.49 21.40
N HIS A 218 8.87 26.47 22.25
CA HIS A 218 8.44 25.11 21.89
C HIS A 218 6.94 25.04 21.57
N LYS A 219 6.09 25.70 22.37
CA LYS A 219 4.65 25.77 22.13
C LYS A 219 4.33 26.42 20.79
N VAL A 220 5.05 27.48 20.42
CA VAL A 220 4.87 28.14 19.12
C VAL A 220 5.30 27.21 17.97
N ILE A 221 6.43 26.51 18.09
CA ILE A 221 6.89 25.53 17.08
C ILE A 221 5.87 24.40 16.90
N LEU A 222 5.34 23.84 18.00
CA LEU A 222 4.31 22.80 17.93
C LEU A 222 3.08 23.31 17.18
N LYS A 223 2.62 24.53 17.48
CA LYS A 223 1.49 25.13 16.78
C LYS A 223 1.76 25.33 15.28
N LEU A 224 2.98 25.72 14.90
CA LEU A 224 3.34 25.81 13.48
C LEU A 224 3.28 24.45 12.77
N ILE A 225 3.73 23.38 13.42
CA ILE A 225 3.67 22.02 12.84
C ILE A 225 2.21 21.53 12.76
N GLU A 226 1.39 21.80 13.77
CA GLU A 226 -0.05 21.49 13.78
C GLU A 226 -0.78 22.21 12.65
N ASP A 227 -0.56 23.52 12.49
CA ASP A 227 -1.18 24.31 11.44
C ASP A 227 -0.69 23.88 10.04
N TYR A 228 0.59 23.54 9.90
CA TYR A 228 1.14 22.97 8.66
C TYR A 228 0.44 21.66 8.29
N ASN A 229 0.26 20.76 9.27
CA ASN A 229 -0.46 19.52 9.07
C ASN A 229 -1.92 19.79 8.69
N GLU A 230 -2.61 20.71 9.35
CA GLU A 230 -4.01 21.02 9.03
C GLU A 230 -4.18 21.52 7.58
N ILE A 231 -3.27 22.38 7.11
CA ILE A 231 -3.32 22.96 5.76
C ILE A 231 -2.98 21.90 4.70
N PHE A 232 -1.88 21.16 4.86
CA PHE A 232 -1.30 20.38 3.76
C PHE A 232 -1.48 18.86 3.87
N CYS A 233 -1.98 18.31 4.98
CA CYS A 233 -2.03 16.85 5.17
C CYS A 233 -2.88 16.12 4.13
N ARG A 234 -3.99 16.72 3.67
CA ARG A 234 -4.89 16.11 2.67
C ARG A 234 -4.17 15.93 1.33
N GLN A 235 -3.41 16.95 0.94
CA GLN A 235 -2.58 16.94 -0.26
C GLN A 235 -1.52 15.83 -0.18
N MET A 236 -0.80 15.76 0.94
CA MET A 236 0.29 14.82 1.10
C MET A 236 -0.18 13.36 1.01
N ILE A 237 -1.40 13.02 1.46
CA ILE A 237 -1.94 11.67 1.24
C ILE A 237 -2.14 11.37 -0.24
N ILE A 238 -2.76 12.30 -0.98
CA ILE A 238 -3.07 12.07 -2.41
C ILE A 238 -1.75 11.77 -3.13
N GLU A 239 -0.70 12.53 -2.81
CA GLU A 239 0.65 12.34 -3.31
C GLU A 239 1.24 10.98 -2.89
N THR A 240 1.09 10.57 -1.63
CA THR A 240 1.55 9.25 -1.16
C THR A 240 0.77 8.08 -1.75
N LEU A 241 -0.54 8.23 -2.01
CA LEU A 241 -1.35 7.20 -2.66
C LEU A 241 -1.06 7.09 -4.16
N ALA A 242 -0.71 8.21 -4.80
CA ALA A 242 -0.28 8.23 -6.21
C ALA A 242 1.16 7.71 -6.39
N ALA A 243 2.02 7.90 -5.38
CA ALA A 243 3.43 7.53 -5.40
C ALA A 243 3.73 6.06 -5.75
N PRO A 244 2.94 5.03 -5.38
CA PRO A 244 3.15 3.66 -5.85
C PRO A 244 2.58 3.40 -7.26
N VAL A 245 1.48 4.04 -7.64
CA VAL A 245 0.80 3.83 -8.93
C VAL A 245 1.65 4.37 -10.09
N LEU A 246 2.25 5.55 -9.87
CA LEU A 246 3.06 6.29 -10.84
C LEU A 246 4.28 5.50 -11.35
N PRO A 247 5.18 4.98 -10.49
CA PRO A 247 6.31 4.15 -10.89
C PRO A 247 5.90 2.86 -11.59
N CYS A 248 4.73 2.28 -11.31
CA CYS A 248 4.27 1.08 -12.00
C CYS A 248 3.97 1.38 -13.48
N GLY A 249 3.25 2.46 -13.77
CA GLY A 249 2.99 2.89 -15.15
C GLY A 249 4.29 3.29 -15.88
N ILE A 250 5.11 4.13 -15.24
CA ILE A 250 6.39 4.58 -15.82
C ILE A 250 7.38 3.40 -15.98
N GLY A 251 7.37 2.46 -15.03
CA GLY A 251 8.23 1.28 -15.04
C GLY A 251 7.92 0.32 -16.18
N LEU A 252 6.65 0.16 -16.56
CA LEU A 252 6.26 -0.61 -17.74
C LEU A 252 6.78 0.03 -19.03
N VAL A 253 6.68 1.36 -19.16
CA VAL A 253 7.26 2.10 -20.29
C VAL A 253 8.78 1.94 -20.31
N PHE A 254 9.42 2.07 -19.16
CA PHE A 254 10.86 1.91 -19.01
C PHE A 254 11.37 0.53 -19.44
N ILE A 255 10.77 -0.55 -18.94
CA ILE A 255 11.17 -1.93 -19.28
C ILE A 255 11.05 -2.19 -20.78
N ARG A 256 10.00 -1.64 -21.41
CA ARG A 256 9.80 -1.78 -22.85
C ARG A 256 10.83 -0.97 -23.63
N ASP A 257 11.02 0.30 -23.29
CA ASP A 257 11.92 1.18 -24.00
C ASP A 257 13.38 0.70 -23.86
N LEU A 258 13.72 0.06 -22.74
CA LEU A 258 15.01 -0.60 -22.51
C LEU A 258 15.31 -1.63 -23.61
N ARG A 259 14.30 -2.37 -24.09
CA ARG A 259 14.48 -3.34 -25.17
C ARG A 259 14.76 -2.70 -26.52
N ARG A 260 14.34 -1.45 -26.73
CA ARG A 260 14.49 -0.73 -28.00
C ARG A 260 15.76 0.11 -28.06
N ASN A 261 16.56 0.20 -26.99
CA ASN A 261 17.80 0.99 -26.89
C ASN A 261 17.67 2.43 -27.45
N GLY A 262 16.53 3.07 -27.22
CA GLY A 262 16.26 4.42 -27.71
C GLY A 262 16.51 5.52 -26.67
N PHE A 263 16.57 6.77 -27.14
CA PHE A 263 16.63 7.97 -26.30
C PHE A 263 15.45 8.08 -25.30
N ARG A 264 14.36 7.34 -25.54
CA ARG A 264 13.16 7.27 -24.69
C ARG A 264 13.43 6.71 -23.29
N ASN A 265 14.48 5.90 -23.12
CA ASN A 265 14.91 5.39 -21.81
C ASN A 265 15.22 6.51 -20.82
N PHE A 266 15.82 7.60 -21.29
CA PHE A 266 16.17 8.72 -20.42
C PHE A 266 14.95 9.47 -19.88
N ASP A 267 13.89 9.58 -20.68
CA ASP A 267 12.65 10.24 -20.23
C ASP A 267 11.95 9.41 -19.15
N ALA A 268 11.85 8.09 -19.35
CA ALA A 268 11.28 7.20 -18.35
C ALA A 268 12.10 7.20 -17.04
N ILE A 269 13.44 7.18 -17.11
CA ILE A 269 14.32 7.31 -15.94
C ILE A 269 14.10 8.65 -15.23
N GLN A 270 13.97 9.73 -15.98
CA GLN A 270 13.76 11.06 -15.42
C GLN A 270 12.41 11.17 -14.71
N LYS A 271 11.32 10.71 -15.35
CA LYS A 271 9.98 10.66 -14.76
C LYS A 271 9.96 9.81 -13.49
N LEU A 272 10.63 8.65 -13.52
CA LEU A 272 10.77 7.76 -12.36
C LEU A 272 11.54 8.44 -11.22
N THR A 273 12.66 9.07 -11.53
CA THR A 273 13.50 9.81 -10.56
C THR A 273 12.70 10.95 -9.93
N CYS A 274 11.92 11.69 -10.71
CA CYS A 274 11.06 12.77 -10.21
C CYS A 274 9.98 12.25 -9.24
N CYS A 275 9.33 11.13 -9.57
CA CYS A 275 8.33 10.51 -8.68
C CYS A 275 8.93 10.08 -7.34
N PHE A 276 10.11 9.44 -7.38
CA PHE A 276 10.81 9.04 -6.16
C PHE A 276 11.32 10.24 -5.36
N LEU A 277 11.88 11.26 -6.02
CA LEU A 277 12.44 12.44 -5.35
C LEU A 277 11.37 13.23 -4.59
N ASN A 278 10.17 13.37 -5.15
CA ASN A 278 9.05 14.03 -4.45
C ASN A 278 8.64 13.27 -3.18
N THR A 279 8.51 11.94 -3.26
CA THR A 279 8.16 11.12 -2.08
C THR A 279 9.30 11.13 -1.04
N LEU A 280 10.54 11.01 -1.49
CA LEU A 280 11.73 11.05 -0.65
C LEU A 280 11.84 12.37 0.10
N THR A 281 11.66 13.51 -0.58
CA THR A 281 11.76 14.83 0.05
C THR A 281 10.69 15.06 1.12
N LEU A 282 9.46 14.56 0.91
CA LEU A 282 8.40 14.56 1.92
C LEU A 282 8.78 13.75 3.17
N CYS A 283 9.25 12.52 2.97
CA CYS A 283 9.62 11.62 4.07
C CYS A 283 10.88 12.09 4.82
N CYS A 284 11.88 12.61 4.11
CA CYS A 284 13.09 13.18 4.73
C CYS A 284 12.76 14.43 5.56
N GLY A 285 11.86 15.28 5.07
CA GLY A 285 11.42 16.48 5.80
C GLY A 285 10.76 16.12 7.13
N GLY A 286 9.82 15.17 7.12
CA GLY A 286 9.18 14.73 8.36
C GLY A 286 10.09 13.94 9.28
N GLN A 287 11.00 13.09 8.76
CA GLN A 287 12.01 12.40 9.57
C GLN A 287 12.95 13.37 10.29
N GLU A 288 13.41 14.42 9.60
CA GLU A 288 14.32 15.41 10.20
C GLU A 288 13.64 16.12 11.40
N ILE A 289 12.35 16.47 11.28
CA ILE A 289 11.59 17.06 12.39
C ILE A 289 11.46 16.09 13.56
N ILE A 290 11.08 14.83 13.31
CA ILE A 290 10.98 13.79 14.34
C ILE A 290 12.30 13.64 15.09
N THR A 291 13.40 13.52 14.35
CA THR A 291 14.75 13.35 14.90
C THR A 291 15.12 14.53 15.82
N GLN A 292 14.77 15.77 15.45
CA GLN A 292 15.03 16.92 16.32
C GLN A 292 14.12 17.00 17.54
N VAL A 293 12.87 16.54 17.45
CA VAL A 293 11.96 16.46 18.61
C VAL A 293 12.45 15.40 19.61
N GLU A 294 12.93 14.25 19.12
CA GLU A 294 13.50 13.18 19.95
C GLU A 294 14.78 13.65 20.66
N ARG A 295 15.68 14.36 19.96
CA ARG A 295 16.86 14.96 20.60
C ARG A 295 16.49 16.01 21.64
N LEU A 296 15.43 16.79 21.41
CA LEU A 296 14.93 17.73 22.40
C LEU A 296 14.36 17.01 23.63
N HIS A 297 13.69 15.88 23.44
CA HIS A 297 13.23 15.01 24.53
C HIS A 297 14.41 14.50 25.36
N GLU A 298 15.42 13.94 24.70
CA GLU A 298 16.63 13.42 25.35
C GLU A 298 17.40 14.50 26.11
N ALA A 299 17.63 15.67 25.49
CA ALA A 299 18.28 16.81 26.14
C ALA A 299 17.51 17.30 27.37
N SER A 300 16.16 17.30 27.28
CA SER A 300 15.32 17.64 28.44
C SER A 300 15.49 16.60 29.55
N TYR A 301 15.50 15.31 29.21
CA TYR A 301 15.61 14.21 30.15
C TYR A 301 16.97 14.17 30.85
N MET A 302 18.05 14.46 30.12
CA MET A 302 19.42 14.49 30.62
C MET A 302 19.75 15.76 31.43
N SER A 303 18.86 16.76 31.42
CA SER A 303 18.99 17.91 32.31
C SER A 303 18.84 17.49 33.79
N LYS A 304 19.41 18.24 34.73
CA LYS A 304 19.26 17.99 36.18
C LYS A 304 17.88 18.38 36.72
N TRP A 305 16.83 17.98 36.01
CA TRP A 305 15.45 18.38 36.25
C TRP A 305 14.97 18.03 37.67
N TYR A 306 15.51 16.98 38.28
CA TYR A 306 15.19 16.58 39.65
C TYR A 306 15.71 17.56 40.73
N GLU A 307 16.75 18.34 40.43
CA GLU A 307 17.28 19.40 41.31
C GLU A 307 16.50 20.73 41.17
N GLU A 308 15.72 20.90 40.11
CA GLU A 308 15.01 22.14 39.82
C GLU A 308 13.86 22.44 40.78
N LYS A 309 13.33 23.67 40.76
CA LYS A 309 12.14 24.02 41.58
C LYS A 309 10.89 23.26 41.11
N PRO A 310 9.91 22.93 41.98
CA PRO A 310 8.71 22.17 41.61
C PRO A 310 7.94 22.72 40.40
N LYS A 311 7.87 24.06 40.26
CA LYS A 311 7.23 24.71 39.11
C LYS A 311 7.96 24.43 37.78
N VAL A 312 9.29 24.41 37.80
CA VAL A 312 10.14 24.12 36.63
C VAL A 312 10.05 22.63 36.28
N ARG A 313 10.12 21.74 37.29
CA ARG A 313 9.89 20.30 37.12
C ARG A 313 8.58 19.99 36.41
N LYS A 314 7.49 20.64 36.82
CA LYS A 314 6.17 20.47 36.19
C LYS A 314 6.21 20.85 34.71
N ASN A 315 6.86 21.95 34.34
CA ASN A 315 6.97 22.38 32.95
C ASN A 315 7.84 21.43 32.12
N LEU A 316 8.95 20.94 32.68
CA LEU A 316 9.80 19.92 32.06
C LEU A 316 9.05 18.62 31.80
N LEU A 317 8.30 18.13 32.79
CA LEU A 317 7.49 16.93 32.64
C LEU A 317 6.45 17.09 31.53
N MET A 318 5.79 18.25 31.45
CA MET A 318 4.87 18.55 30.34
C MET A 318 5.58 18.58 29.00
N LEU A 319 6.77 19.17 28.93
CA LEU A 319 7.59 19.16 27.71
C LEU A 319 7.97 17.74 27.30
N MET A 320 8.57 16.96 28.20
CA MET A 320 8.96 15.56 27.97
C MET A 320 7.78 14.72 27.52
N THR A 321 6.63 14.85 28.18
CA THR A 321 5.40 14.14 27.80
C THR A 321 4.94 14.52 26.39
N ARG A 322 5.07 15.79 26.02
CA ARG A 322 4.70 16.28 24.68
C ARG A 322 5.69 15.84 23.61
N THR A 323 6.98 15.85 23.89
CA THR A 323 8.01 15.41 22.95
C THR A 323 8.05 13.87 22.81
N LEU A 324 7.59 13.13 23.83
CA LEU A 324 7.40 11.67 23.76
C LEU A 324 6.34 11.27 22.71
N LYS A 325 5.27 12.07 22.58
CA LYS A 325 4.33 11.94 21.46
C LYS A 325 4.95 12.62 20.24
N THR A 326 5.73 11.86 19.46
CA THR A 326 6.49 12.38 18.31
C THR A 326 5.64 13.33 17.47
N THR A 327 5.97 14.62 17.55
CA THR A 327 5.33 15.66 16.75
C THR A 327 5.92 15.54 15.36
N SER A 328 5.26 14.78 14.50
CA SER A 328 5.67 14.56 13.12
C SER A 328 4.77 15.32 12.16
N ILE A 329 5.26 15.49 10.93
CA ILE A 329 4.36 15.76 9.81
C ILE A 329 3.52 14.49 9.62
N HIS A 330 2.19 14.61 9.66
CA HIS A 330 1.30 13.47 9.60
C HIS A 330 -0.09 13.82 9.06
N TYR A 331 -0.78 12.82 8.51
CA TYR A 331 -2.20 12.93 8.24
C TYR A 331 -3.03 12.30 9.36
N ARG A 332 -3.77 13.11 10.12
CA ARG A 332 -4.75 12.68 11.15
C ARG A 332 -4.26 11.51 12.04
N GLN A 333 -2.95 11.42 12.29
CA GLN A 333 -2.26 10.35 13.02
C GLN A 333 -2.26 8.96 12.34
N PHE A 334 -2.77 8.84 11.10
CA PHE A 334 -2.78 7.60 10.32
C PHE A 334 -1.46 7.32 9.60
N ILE A 335 -0.90 8.34 8.95
CA ILE A 335 0.35 8.24 8.18
C ILE A 335 1.30 9.30 8.72
N LYS A 336 2.44 8.86 9.25
CA LYS A 336 3.56 9.74 9.59
C LYS A 336 4.48 9.77 8.38
N PHE A 337 4.90 10.95 7.94
CA PHE A 337 5.80 11.06 6.79
C PHE A 337 7.25 10.99 7.28
N ASP A 338 7.76 9.79 7.46
CA ASP A 338 9.11 9.53 7.96
C ASP A 338 9.87 8.55 7.05
N HIS A 339 11.14 8.26 7.35
CA HIS A 339 11.88 7.26 6.56
C HIS A 339 11.22 5.89 6.65
N GLU A 340 10.51 5.64 7.76
CA GLU A 340 9.65 4.49 7.92
C GLU A 340 8.53 4.48 6.88
N CYS A 341 7.74 5.53 6.66
CA CYS A 341 6.72 5.59 5.59
C CYS A 341 7.28 5.33 4.19
N MET A 342 8.55 5.68 3.96
CA MET A 342 9.24 5.37 2.71
C MET A 342 9.70 3.90 2.63
N ALA A 343 10.13 3.33 3.76
CA ALA A 343 10.69 1.97 3.85
C ALA A 343 9.66 0.89 4.26
N LYS A 344 8.51 1.28 4.82
CA LYS A 344 7.52 0.44 5.48
C LYS A 344 6.23 0.40 4.68
N ILE A 345 6.00 -0.71 4.00
CA ILE A 345 5.28 -1.84 4.60
C ILE A 345 5.91 -2.30 5.95
N PRO A 346 5.20 -2.21 7.10
CA PRO A 346 5.84 -1.96 8.38
C PRO A 346 6.61 -3.10 9.05
N GLU A 347 7.82 -2.79 9.52
CA GLU A 347 8.69 -3.59 10.38
C GLU A 347 8.26 -3.74 11.83
N HIS A 348 7.48 -2.80 12.37
CA HIS A 348 7.09 -2.80 13.80
C HIS A 348 5.64 -3.20 14.04
N ILE A 349 4.83 -3.33 12.97
CA ILE A 349 3.48 -3.85 13.11
C ILE A 349 3.58 -5.37 13.23
N SER A 350 3.01 -5.91 14.31
CA SER A 350 2.96 -7.35 14.50
C SER A 350 2.20 -8.01 13.32
N PRO A 351 2.55 -9.25 12.96
CA PRO A 351 1.86 -9.96 11.89
C PRO A 351 0.33 -10.01 12.11
N PHE A 352 -0.13 -10.21 13.35
CA PHE A 352 -1.56 -10.26 13.67
C PHE A 352 -2.25 -8.90 13.53
N LYS A 353 -1.56 -7.79 13.81
CA LYS A 353 -2.10 -6.45 13.50
C LYS A 353 -2.22 -6.21 12.00
N ILE A 354 -1.31 -6.74 11.19
CA ILE A 354 -1.43 -6.69 9.72
C ILE A 354 -2.67 -7.46 9.27
N VAL A 355 -2.91 -8.66 9.80
CA VAL A 355 -4.13 -9.44 9.55
C VAL A 355 -5.38 -8.65 9.96
N TYR A 356 -5.37 -8.07 11.16
CA TYR A 356 -6.47 -7.26 11.67
C TYR A 356 -6.78 -6.06 10.76
N TYR A 357 -5.75 -5.33 10.32
CA TYR A 357 -5.92 -4.23 9.38
C TYR A 357 -6.39 -4.70 8.01
N ASN A 358 -5.90 -5.85 7.54
CA ASN A 358 -6.39 -6.44 6.31
C ASN A 358 -7.89 -6.74 6.40
N TYR A 359 -8.39 -7.35 7.48
CA TYR A 359 -9.82 -7.55 7.70
C TYR A 359 -10.62 -6.26 7.84
N LYS A 360 -10.02 -5.23 8.44
CA LYS A 360 -10.65 -3.91 8.56
C LYS A 360 -10.83 -3.24 7.20
N TYR A 361 -9.79 -3.22 6.37
CA TYR A 361 -9.75 -2.46 5.11
C TYR A 361 -10.31 -3.21 3.92
N SER A 362 -10.28 -4.54 3.95
CA SER A 362 -10.99 -5.38 2.98
C SER A 362 -12.51 -5.23 3.08
N GLY A 363 -13.01 -4.63 4.17
CA GLY A 363 -14.43 -4.38 4.35
C GLY A 363 -15.21 -5.59 4.82
N PHE A 364 -14.56 -6.67 5.25
CA PHE A 364 -15.29 -7.86 5.72
C PHE A 364 -15.58 -7.88 7.21
N MET A 365 -14.84 -7.11 8.01
CA MET A 365 -15.08 -7.00 9.44
C MET A 365 -15.51 -5.57 9.80
N VAL A 366 -16.75 -5.41 10.28
CA VAL A 366 -17.24 -4.13 10.82
C VAL A 366 -16.65 -3.93 12.22
N ILE A 367 -15.42 -3.45 12.23
CA ILE A 367 -14.72 -3.07 13.45
C ILE A 367 -15.13 -1.62 13.76
N ASP A 368 -15.67 -1.39 14.96
CA ASP A 368 -16.03 -0.08 15.50
C ASP A 368 -17.44 0.47 15.15
N ARG A 369 -18.32 -0.31 14.49
CA ARG A 369 -19.69 0.09 14.10
C ARG A 369 -19.80 1.49 13.46
N LYS A 370 -18.71 1.99 12.85
CA LYS A 370 -18.71 3.29 12.19
C LYS A 370 -19.63 3.21 10.96
N PRO A 371 -20.55 4.17 10.74
CA PRO A 371 -21.51 4.10 9.64
C PRO A 371 -20.86 3.88 8.27
N LEU A 372 -19.73 4.55 8.01
CA LEU A 372 -18.98 4.40 6.76
C LEU A 372 -18.39 3.00 6.57
N ALA A 373 -17.93 2.36 7.66
CA ALA A 373 -17.40 1.00 7.59
C ALA A 373 -18.53 -0.01 7.33
N VAL A 374 -19.69 0.17 7.96
CA VAL A 374 -20.89 -0.65 7.70
C VAL A 374 -21.31 -0.52 6.24
N LEU A 375 -21.43 0.71 5.73
CA LEU A 375 -21.80 0.96 4.33
C LEU A 375 -20.82 0.30 3.37
N TYR A 376 -19.52 0.47 3.60
CA TYR A 376 -18.47 -0.15 2.77
C TYR A 376 -18.57 -1.68 2.78
N THR A 377 -18.73 -2.30 3.95
CA THR A 377 -18.95 -3.76 4.08
C THR A 377 -20.21 -4.22 3.35
N THR A 378 -21.32 -3.50 3.50
CA THR A 378 -22.58 -3.82 2.82
C THR A 378 -22.42 -3.74 1.30
N CYS A 379 -21.73 -2.72 0.78
CA CYS A 379 -21.45 -2.61 -0.65
C CYS A 379 -20.66 -3.80 -1.17
N HIS A 380 -19.57 -4.20 -0.49
CA HIS A 380 -18.77 -5.38 -0.85
C HIS A 380 -19.62 -6.66 -0.86
N TRP A 381 -20.47 -6.84 0.15
CA TRP A 381 -21.41 -7.96 0.20
C TRP A 381 -22.36 -7.99 -0.99
N VAL A 382 -22.99 -6.86 -1.31
CA VAL A 382 -23.92 -6.76 -2.45
C VAL A 382 -23.20 -7.07 -3.77
N ILE A 383 -21.99 -6.54 -3.96
CA ILE A 383 -21.18 -6.78 -5.15
C ILE A 383 -20.84 -8.27 -5.29
N VAL A 384 -20.32 -8.92 -4.24
CA VAL A 384 -19.92 -10.34 -4.33
C VAL A 384 -21.13 -11.27 -4.48
N ASN A 385 -22.26 -10.99 -3.82
CA ASN A 385 -23.47 -11.81 -3.97
C ASN A 385 -24.11 -11.63 -5.35
N SER A 386 -24.11 -10.42 -5.91
CA SER A 386 -24.60 -10.18 -7.28
C SER A 386 -23.71 -10.87 -8.32
N PHE A 387 -22.40 -10.92 -8.11
CA PHE A 387 -21.47 -11.73 -8.91
C PHE A 387 -21.77 -13.24 -8.84
N GLY A 388 -22.01 -13.77 -7.65
CA GLY A 388 -22.42 -15.17 -7.46
C GLY A 388 -23.74 -15.50 -8.15
N LEU A 389 -24.76 -14.67 -7.94
CA LEU A 389 -26.08 -14.84 -8.58
C LEU A 389 -25.98 -14.78 -10.10
N SER A 390 -25.23 -13.81 -10.62
CA SER A 390 -24.96 -13.67 -12.06
C SER A 390 -24.28 -14.92 -12.64
N SER A 391 -23.34 -15.53 -11.91
CA SER A 391 -22.70 -16.79 -12.33
C SER A 391 -23.70 -17.96 -12.38
N VAL A 392 -24.60 -18.06 -11.39
CA VAL A 392 -25.66 -19.09 -11.35
C VAL A 392 -26.65 -18.90 -12.50
N VAL A 393 -27.13 -17.68 -12.72
CA VAL A 393 -28.06 -17.38 -13.83
C VAL A 393 -27.40 -17.67 -15.17
N GLY A 394 -26.12 -17.34 -15.33
CA GLY A 394 -25.35 -17.69 -16.52
C GLY A 394 -25.26 -19.19 -16.76
N LEU A 395 -25.06 -19.98 -15.70
CA LEU A 395 -25.03 -21.43 -15.79
C LEU A 395 -26.40 -22.02 -16.21
N LEU A 396 -27.50 -21.46 -15.70
CA LEU A 396 -28.86 -21.97 -15.96
C LEU A 396 -29.45 -21.53 -17.32
N ILE A 397 -29.18 -20.29 -17.74
CA ILE A 397 -29.85 -19.65 -18.89
C ILE A 397 -28.86 -19.33 -20.02
N GLY A 398 -27.62 -18.98 -19.67
CA GLY A 398 -26.62 -18.45 -20.62
C GLY A 398 -25.73 -19.51 -21.28
N SER A 399 -25.76 -20.75 -20.81
CA SER A 399 -24.84 -21.80 -21.24
C SER A 399 -25.24 -22.42 -22.59
N ARG A 400 -24.66 -21.92 -23.68
CA ARG A 400 -24.86 -22.48 -25.04
C ARG A 400 -23.73 -23.41 -25.47
N SER A 401 -22.55 -23.25 -24.89
CA SER A 401 -21.38 -24.06 -25.17
C SER A 401 -20.78 -24.67 -23.90
N VAL A 402 -20.03 -25.76 -24.04
CA VAL A 402 -19.25 -26.36 -22.95
C VAL A 402 -18.27 -25.35 -22.34
N GLU A 403 -17.79 -24.42 -23.17
CA GLU A 403 -16.87 -23.36 -22.76
C GLU A 403 -17.56 -22.35 -21.84
N ASP A 404 -18.79 -21.95 -22.19
CA ASP A 404 -19.59 -21.06 -21.34
C ASP A 404 -19.94 -21.75 -20.01
N ILE A 405 -20.34 -23.02 -20.05
CA ILE A 405 -20.58 -23.83 -18.84
C ILE A 405 -19.35 -23.82 -17.95
N THR A 406 -18.18 -24.09 -18.53
CA THR A 406 -16.90 -24.15 -17.81
C THR A 406 -16.52 -22.78 -17.24
N GLY A 407 -16.74 -21.71 -18.00
CA GLY A 407 -16.54 -20.34 -17.56
C GLY A 407 -17.43 -19.97 -16.39
N PHE A 408 -18.75 -20.18 -16.49
CA PHE A 408 -19.71 -19.89 -15.42
C PHE A 408 -19.43 -20.75 -14.18
N LEU A 409 -19.07 -22.03 -14.35
CA LEU A 409 -18.72 -22.91 -13.23
C LEU A 409 -17.45 -22.43 -12.51
N SER A 410 -16.44 -21.97 -13.26
CA SER A 410 -15.22 -21.38 -12.67
C SER A 410 -15.54 -20.12 -11.86
N SER A 411 -16.42 -19.26 -12.39
CA SER A 411 -16.89 -18.03 -11.75
C SER A 411 -17.67 -18.32 -10.47
N LEU A 412 -18.57 -19.29 -10.54
CA LEU A 412 -19.31 -19.80 -9.40
C LEU A 412 -18.39 -20.40 -8.34
N ALA A 413 -17.35 -21.14 -8.74
CA ALA A 413 -16.40 -21.70 -7.80
C ALA A 413 -15.57 -20.61 -7.09
N VAL A 414 -15.20 -19.52 -7.77
CA VAL A 414 -14.61 -18.33 -7.13
C VAL A 414 -15.56 -17.76 -6.08
N TYR A 415 -16.84 -17.60 -6.42
CA TYR A 415 -17.86 -17.17 -5.47
C TYR A 415 -18.00 -18.11 -4.27
N LEU A 416 -18.03 -19.43 -4.49
CA LEU A 416 -18.11 -20.45 -3.44
C LEU A 416 -16.88 -20.48 -2.52
N MET A 417 -15.70 -20.07 -3.00
CA MET A 417 -14.52 -19.91 -2.13
C MET A 417 -14.59 -18.67 -1.25
N THR A 418 -15.17 -17.58 -1.74
CA THR A 418 -15.22 -16.28 -1.05
C THR A 418 -16.43 -16.13 -0.14
N PHE A 419 -17.61 -16.58 -0.57
CA PHE A 419 -18.86 -16.33 0.14
C PHE A 419 -18.88 -16.93 1.57
N PRO A 420 -18.50 -18.20 1.80
CA PRO A 420 -18.47 -18.75 3.16
C PRO A 420 -17.50 -18.00 4.08
N LYS A 421 -16.46 -17.38 3.49
CA LYS A 421 -15.42 -16.61 4.17
C LYS A 421 -16.02 -15.32 4.71
N MET A 422 -16.74 -14.60 3.84
CA MET A 422 -17.50 -13.41 4.22
C MET A 422 -18.54 -13.72 5.30
N VAL A 423 -19.29 -14.82 5.14
CA VAL A 423 -20.27 -15.27 6.14
C VAL A 423 -19.58 -15.51 7.49
N THR A 424 -18.43 -16.20 7.48
CA THR A 424 -17.63 -16.43 8.70
C THR A 424 -17.17 -15.12 9.33
N TYR A 425 -16.66 -14.16 8.55
CA TYR A 425 -16.22 -12.86 9.06
C TYR A 425 -17.34 -12.06 9.72
N VAL A 426 -18.57 -12.14 9.18
CA VAL A 426 -19.72 -11.45 9.74
C VAL A 426 -20.24 -12.16 10.99
N LEU A 427 -20.44 -13.49 10.92
CA LEU A 427 -21.03 -14.26 12.02
C LEU A 427 -20.07 -14.48 13.18
N LYS A 428 -18.77 -14.62 12.90
CA LYS A 428 -17.71 -14.92 13.87
C LYS A 428 -16.74 -13.77 14.09
N GLY A 429 -17.11 -12.55 13.67
CA GLY A 429 -16.22 -11.39 13.73
C GLY A 429 -15.75 -11.02 15.14
N LYS A 430 -16.54 -11.35 16.18
CA LYS A 430 -16.11 -11.18 17.58
C LYS A 430 -15.08 -12.23 17.97
N GLU A 431 -15.35 -13.50 17.71
CA GLU A 431 -14.47 -14.62 18.01
C GLU A 431 -13.12 -14.50 17.27
N ILE A 432 -13.13 -14.02 16.02
CA ILE A 432 -11.92 -13.74 15.24
C ILE A 432 -11.09 -12.64 15.90
N ARG A 433 -11.74 -11.57 16.38
CA ARG A 433 -11.06 -10.48 17.09
C ARG A 433 -10.45 -10.97 18.40
N ASP A 434 -11.22 -11.72 19.19
CA ASP A 434 -10.79 -12.27 20.46
C ASP A 434 -9.63 -13.28 20.25
N LEU A 435 -9.62 -14.02 19.15
CA LEU A 435 -8.50 -14.88 18.76
C LEU A 435 -7.26 -14.05 18.38
N LEU A 436 -7.39 -13.01 17.55
CA LEU A 436 -6.28 -12.14 17.16
C LEU A 436 -5.66 -11.40 18.35
N GLU A 437 -6.48 -10.97 19.31
CA GLU A 437 -6.01 -10.31 20.54
C GLU A 437 -5.24 -11.29 21.44
N ARG A 438 -5.74 -12.52 21.62
CA ARG A 438 -5.01 -13.56 22.36
C ARG A 438 -3.70 -13.95 21.68
N LEU A 439 -3.69 -14.04 20.36
CA LEU A 439 -2.48 -14.29 19.57
C LEU A 439 -1.45 -13.15 19.75
N GLU A 440 -1.88 -11.90 19.74
CA GLU A 440 -1.01 -10.75 19.98
C GLU A 440 -0.47 -10.75 21.41
N ASN A 441 -1.32 -10.99 22.41
CA ASN A 441 -0.91 -11.03 23.81
C ASN A 441 0.10 -12.15 24.07
N PHE A 442 -0.16 -13.36 23.52
CA PHE A 442 0.76 -14.49 23.62
C PHE A 442 2.07 -14.21 22.89
N ARG A 443 2.02 -13.61 21.69
CA ARG A 443 3.23 -13.14 20.99
C ARG A 443 4.04 -12.18 21.86
N SER A 444 3.40 -11.20 22.48
CA SER A 444 4.05 -10.22 23.34
C SER A 444 4.66 -10.83 24.59
N GLU A 445 4.04 -11.86 25.17
CA GLU A 445 4.61 -12.62 26.28
C GLU A 445 5.87 -13.38 25.85
N MET A 446 5.80 -14.12 24.74
CA MET A 446 6.93 -14.88 24.22
C MET A 446 8.09 -13.99 23.75
N LEU A 447 7.82 -12.74 23.33
CA LEU A 447 8.86 -11.76 22.97
C LEU A 447 9.63 -11.22 24.19
N LYS A 448 9.17 -11.44 25.42
CA LYS A 448 9.92 -11.07 26.64
C LYS A 448 11.11 -12.00 26.89
N ASP A 449 11.11 -13.19 26.28
CA ASP A 449 12.25 -14.09 26.33
C ASP A 449 13.33 -13.61 25.33
N GLU A 450 14.30 -12.88 25.86
CA GLU A 450 15.42 -12.32 25.10
C GLU A 450 16.27 -13.38 24.39
N GLU A 451 16.36 -14.60 24.92
CA GLU A 451 17.15 -15.68 24.34
C GLU A 451 16.49 -16.24 23.06
N ASN A 452 15.16 -16.29 23.03
CA ASN A 452 14.41 -16.99 21.98
C ASN A 452 13.52 -16.09 21.11
N LYS A 453 13.46 -14.78 21.37
CA LYS A 453 12.64 -13.83 20.60
C LYS A 453 12.96 -13.82 19.10
N ASP A 454 14.17 -14.19 18.71
CA ASP A 454 14.60 -14.23 17.31
C ASP A 454 13.78 -15.18 16.45
N TYR A 455 13.29 -16.30 17.00
CA TYR A 455 12.38 -17.21 16.28
C TYR A 455 11.08 -16.51 15.88
N ILE A 456 10.52 -15.70 16.79
CA ILE A 456 9.25 -14.96 16.62
C ILE A 456 9.42 -13.79 15.65
N LEU A 457 10.55 -13.09 15.75
CA LEU A 457 10.89 -11.99 14.85
C LEU A 457 11.16 -12.50 13.43
N LYS A 458 11.92 -13.59 13.28
CA LYS A 458 12.17 -14.24 11.99
C LYS A 458 10.86 -14.72 11.34
N ALA A 459 10.01 -15.42 12.08
CA ALA A 459 8.71 -15.85 11.58
C ALA A 459 7.81 -14.66 11.22
N GLY A 460 7.85 -13.59 12.00
CA GLY A 460 7.14 -12.35 11.71
C GLY A 460 7.62 -11.69 10.43
N ASN A 461 8.93 -11.60 10.23
CA ASN A 461 9.53 -11.02 9.03
C ASN A 461 9.20 -11.84 7.78
N THR A 462 9.29 -13.18 7.87
CA THR A 462 8.90 -14.08 6.77
C THR A 462 7.41 -13.92 6.44
N SER A 463 6.55 -13.91 7.46
CA SER A 463 5.11 -13.69 7.27
C SER A 463 4.83 -12.36 6.57
N ARG A 464 5.49 -11.26 6.98
CA ARG A 464 5.34 -9.95 6.34
C ARG A 464 5.73 -9.96 4.87
N LYS A 465 6.88 -10.56 4.52
CA LYS A 465 7.33 -10.67 3.12
C LYS A 465 6.32 -11.43 2.27
N LEU A 466 5.80 -12.55 2.78
CA LEU A 466 4.79 -13.35 2.09
C LEU A 466 3.46 -12.60 1.95
N VAL A 467 2.99 -11.95 3.02
CA VAL A 467 1.75 -11.15 2.99
C VAL A 467 1.86 -10.00 2.00
N THR A 468 2.98 -9.29 1.98
CA THR A 468 3.26 -8.25 0.97
C THR A 468 3.20 -8.80 -0.44
N ALA A 469 3.89 -9.92 -0.70
CA ALA A 469 3.90 -10.54 -2.01
C ALA A 469 2.50 -10.98 -2.45
N LEU A 470 1.71 -11.57 -1.54
CA LEU A 470 0.33 -11.98 -1.81
C LEU A 470 -0.59 -10.79 -2.05
N ILE A 471 -0.52 -9.73 -1.25
CA ILE A 471 -1.32 -8.52 -1.47
C ILE A 471 -0.98 -7.91 -2.83
N LEU A 472 0.30 -7.74 -3.16
CA LEU A 472 0.72 -7.21 -4.45
C LEU A 472 0.24 -8.08 -5.62
N TYR A 473 0.35 -9.39 -5.49
CA TYR A 473 -0.13 -10.34 -6.50
C TYR A 473 -1.65 -10.28 -6.67
N GLY A 474 -2.40 -10.22 -5.56
CA GLY A 474 -3.86 -10.19 -5.56
C GLY A 474 -4.43 -8.90 -6.14
N LEU A 475 -3.97 -7.75 -5.63
CA LEU A 475 -4.47 -6.42 -6.03
C LEU A 475 -4.07 -6.04 -7.46
N SER A 476 -2.96 -6.59 -7.98
CA SER A 476 -2.55 -6.30 -9.35
C SER A 476 -3.29 -7.13 -10.38
N GLY A 477 -3.85 -8.28 -9.99
CA GLY A 477 -4.42 -9.24 -10.92
C GLY A 477 -5.63 -8.71 -11.69
N PRO A 478 -6.74 -8.37 -11.02
CA PRO A 478 -7.95 -7.90 -11.70
C PRO A 478 -7.74 -6.62 -12.53
N PRO A 479 -7.00 -5.59 -12.08
CA PRO A 479 -6.72 -4.43 -12.91
C PRO A 479 -5.90 -4.76 -14.16
N LEU A 480 -4.88 -5.63 -14.04
CA LEU A 480 -4.13 -6.09 -15.21
C LEU A 480 -5.00 -6.95 -16.13
N GLY A 481 -5.90 -7.75 -15.56
CA GLY A 481 -6.91 -8.51 -16.30
C GLY A 481 -7.83 -7.62 -17.11
N PHE A 482 -8.38 -6.57 -16.48
CA PHE A 482 -9.21 -5.55 -17.13
C PHE A 482 -8.48 -4.89 -18.30
N ILE A 483 -7.25 -4.44 -18.07
CA ILE A 483 -6.42 -3.79 -19.09
C ILE A 483 -6.16 -4.75 -20.24
N LYS A 484 -5.68 -5.97 -19.96
CA LYS A 484 -5.40 -7.00 -20.98
C LYS A 484 -6.64 -7.34 -21.79
N GLN A 485 -7.78 -7.50 -21.13
CA GLN A 485 -9.04 -7.85 -21.79
C GLN A 485 -9.52 -6.72 -22.70
N THR A 486 -9.47 -5.48 -22.22
CA THR A 486 -9.83 -4.30 -23.00
C THR A 486 -8.93 -4.16 -24.23
N ILE A 487 -7.62 -4.37 -24.08
CA ILE A 487 -6.66 -4.37 -25.20
C ILE A 487 -6.97 -5.51 -26.17
N SER A 488 -7.22 -6.72 -25.67
CA SER A 488 -7.55 -7.88 -26.51
C SER A 488 -8.80 -7.64 -27.35
N ASP A 489 -9.86 -7.12 -26.73
CA ASP A 489 -11.13 -6.92 -27.42
C ASP A 489 -11.04 -5.76 -28.40
N TYR A 490 -10.32 -4.70 -28.03
CA TYR A 490 -9.97 -3.60 -28.93
C TYR A 490 -9.22 -4.09 -30.19
N MET A 491 -8.23 -4.98 -30.04
CA MET A 491 -7.49 -5.55 -31.18
C MET A 491 -8.36 -6.42 -32.10
N THR A 492 -9.53 -6.86 -31.64
CA THR A 492 -10.51 -7.61 -32.44
C THR A 492 -11.66 -6.74 -32.94
N ASP A 493 -11.51 -5.41 -32.89
CA ASP A 493 -12.58 -4.43 -33.18
C ASP A 493 -13.87 -4.70 -32.39
N PHE A 494 -13.73 -5.20 -31.16
CA PHE A 494 -14.83 -5.62 -30.29
C PHE A 494 -15.77 -6.67 -30.89
N ASN A 495 -15.30 -7.45 -31.88
CA ASN A 495 -16.09 -8.54 -32.47
C ASN A 495 -16.20 -9.77 -31.55
N ASP A 496 -15.23 -9.97 -30.64
CA ASP A 496 -15.22 -11.09 -29.67
C ASP A 496 -15.11 -10.55 -28.24
N LYS A 497 -16.14 -9.79 -27.81
CA LYS A 497 -16.23 -9.24 -26.45
C LYS A 497 -16.25 -10.37 -25.43
N ARG A 498 -15.25 -10.41 -24.57
CA ARG A 498 -15.22 -11.32 -23.43
C ARG A 498 -14.90 -10.56 -22.16
N PHE A 499 -15.37 -11.10 -21.06
CA PHE A 499 -15.06 -10.57 -19.75
C PHE A 499 -13.91 -11.36 -19.14
N TYR A 500 -13.21 -10.72 -18.20
CA TYR A 500 -12.18 -11.37 -17.42
C TYR A 500 -12.72 -12.64 -16.73
N VAL A 501 -14.00 -12.70 -16.37
CA VAL A 501 -14.68 -13.88 -15.85
C VAL A 501 -16.07 -13.97 -16.47
N HIS A 502 -16.57 -15.18 -16.73
CA HIS A 502 -17.86 -15.39 -17.38
C HIS A 502 -19.00 -15.17 -16.39
N VAL A 503 -19.77 -14.12 -16.63
CA VAL A 503 -20.92 -13.73 -15.81
C VAL A 503 -22.06 -13.25 -16.71
N TRP A 504 -23.29 -13.49 -16.27
CA TRP A 504 -24.49 -13.14 -17.03
C TRP A 504 -25.01 -11.75 -16.65
N PHE A 505 -25.53 -11.04 -17.65
CA PHE A 505 -26.06 -9.69 -17.47
C PHE A 505 -27.46 -9.59 -18.07
N PRO A 506 -28.37 -8.85 -17.42
CA PRO A 506 -29.71 -8.60 -17.95
C PRO A 506 -29.76 -7.51 -19.03
N TRP A 507 -28.65 -6.84 -19.33
CA TRP A 507 -28.57 -5.79 -20.35
C TRP A 507 -27.69 -6.22 -21.53
N SER A 508 -27.89 -5.58 -22.68
CA SER A 508 -27.05 -5.81 -23.87
C SER A 508 -25.64 -5.26 -23.65
N ILE A 509 -24.65 -6.00 -24.13
CA ILE A 509 -23.23 -5.64 -24.16
C ILE A 509 -22.76 -5.27 -25.58
N ASP A 510 -23.70 -5.07 -26.51
CA ASP A 510 -23.44 -4.77 -27.92
C ASP A 510 -22.88 -3.35 -28.10
N GLU A 511 -23.23 -2.45 -27.20
CA GLU A 511 -22.64 -1.12 -27.12
C GLU A 511 -21.38 -1.12 -26.25
N VAL A 512 -20.39 -0.31 -26.65
CA VAL A 512 -19.09 -0.20 -25.96
C VAL A 512 -19.26 0.24 -24.49
N TRP A 513 -20.26 1.08 -24.21
CA TRP A 513 -20.49 1.66 -22.89
C TRP A 513 -21.02 0.67 -21.85
N PRO A 514 -22.17 0.01 -22.09
CA PRO A 514 -22.58 -1.13 -21.30
C PRO A 514 -21.47 -2.16 -21.14
N TYR A 515 -20.74 -2.49 -22.21
CA TYR A 515 -19.61 -3.44 -22.11
C TYR A 515 -18.51 -2.96 -21.14
N LEU A 516 -18.03 -1.72 -21.26
CA LEU A 516 -16.98 -1.19 -20.38
C LEU A 516 -17.45 -1.07 -18.92
N GLY A 517 -18.68 -0.60 -18.69
CA GLY A 517 -19.27 -0.53 -17.36
C GLY A 517 -19.44 -1.93 -16.75
N THR A 518 -19.83 -2.91 -17.57
CA THR A 518 -19.91 -4.31 -17.18
C THR A 518 -18.53 -4.86 -16.84
N ASN A 519 -17.53 -4.64 -17.69
CA ASN A 519 -16.17 -5.11 -17.46
C ASN A 519 -15.58 -4.52 -16.17
N LEU A 520 -15.79 -3.22 -15.93
CA LEU A 520 -15.39 -2.58 -14.68
C LEU A 520 -16.10 -3.20 -13.47
N TRP A 521 -17.41 -3.43 -13.55
CA TRP A 521 -18.16 -4.09 -12.49
C TRP A 521 -17.64 -5.52 -12.22
N VAL A 522 -17.33 -6.30 -13.26
CA VAL A 522 -16.73 -7.63 -13.13
C VAL A 522 -15.39 -7.55 -12.43
N THR A 523 -14.52 -6.62 -12.85
CA THR A 523 -13.21 -6.40 -12.23
C THR A 523 -13.35 -6.03 -10.76
N LEU A 524 -14.22 -5.09 -10.41
CA LEU A 524 -14.47 -4.71 -9.02
C LEU A 524 -15.06 -5.86 -8.19
N SER A 525 -15.91 -6.69 -8.78
CA SER A 525 -16.49 -7.86 -8.11
C SER A 525 -15.45 -8.91 -7.79
N ILE A 526 -14.51 -9.13 -8.70
CA ILE A 526 -13.42 -10.09 -8.50
C ILE A 526 -12.39 -9.52 -7.54
N GLU A 527 -12.06 -8.23 -7.64
CA GLU A 527 -11.20 -7.55 -6.67
C GLU A 527 -11.75 -7.72 -5.26
N SER A 528 -13.04 -7.46 -5.08
CA SER A 528 -13.76 -7.69 -3.81
C SER A 528 -13.66 -9.15 -3.38
N SER A 529 -13.81 -10.10 -4.32
CA SER A 529 -13.73 -11.53 -4.02
C SER A 529 -12.32 -11.99 -3.62
N ILE A 530 -11.30 -11.45 -4.28
CA ILE A 530 -9.88 -11.73 -3.98
C ILE A 530 -9.50 -11.13 -2.64
N LEU A 531 -9.93 -9.91 -2.31
CA LEU A 531 -9.71 -9.32 -0.99
C LEU A 531 -10.26 -10.21 0.13
N GLY A 532 -11.45 -10.78 -0.07
CA GLY A 532 -12.08 -11.67 0.92
C GLY A 532 -11.35 -13.00 1.05
N ASN A 533 -10.93 -13.56 -0.08
CA ASN A 533 -10.15 -14.78 -0.12
C ASN A 533 -8.78 -14.60 0.55
N PHE A 534 -8.04 -13.57 0.14
CA PHE A 534 -6.68 -13.32 0.57
C PHE A 534 -6.61 -12.90 2.03
N GLY A 535 -7.64 -12.25 2.58
CA GLY A 535 -7.69 -12.00 4.01
C GLY A 535 -7.61 -13.28 4.84
N PHE A 536 -8.24 -14.36 4.38
CA PHE A 536 -8.16 -15.67 5.04
C PHE A 536 -6.76 -16.27 4.85
N THR A 537 -6.29 -16.31 3.60
CA THR A 537 -4.98 -16.87 3.24
C THR A 537 -3.84 -16.18 4.01
N ILE A 538 -3.90 -14.85 4.13
CA ILE A 538 -2.96 -14.03 4.91
C ILE A 538 -3.01 -14.43 6.39
N PHE A 539 -4.21 -14.55 6.98
CA PHE A 539 -4.32 -14.99 8.36
C PHE A 539 -3.78 -16.40 8.56
N HIS A 540 -4.10 -17.33 7.67
CA HIS A 540 -3.65 -18.71 7.74
C HIS A 540 -2.12 -18.83 7.73
N ILE A 541 -1.43 -18.15 6.79
CA ILE A 541 0.04 -18.14 6.75
C ILE A 541 0.62 -17.53 8.02
N THR A 542 0.09 -16.37 8.43
CA THR A 542 0.57 -15.72 9.64
C THR A 542 0.40 -16.61 10.85
N PHE A 543 -0.76 -17.25 11.00
CA PHE A 543 -1.05 -18.19 12.08
C PHE A 543 -0.08 -19.37 12.06
N ALA A 544 0.08 -20.05 10.92
CA ALA A 544 0.95 -21.22 10.79
C ALA A 544 2.42 -20.90 11.11
N LEU A 545 2.96 -19.81 10.57
CA LEU A 545 4.34 -19.40 10.83
C LEU A 545 4.57 -19.00 12.29
N GLN A 546 3.60 -18.34 12.93
CA GLN A 546 3.71 -17.97 14.35
C GLN A 546 3.58 -19.19 15.26
N MET A 547 2.62 -20.10 15.00
CA MET A 547 2.51 -21.36 15.75
C MET A 547 3.79 -22.19 15.63
N SER A 548 4.37 -22.28 14.42
CA SER A 548 5.67 -22.92 14.20
C SER A 548 6.78 -22.31 15.05
N ALA A 549 6.85 -20.98 15.13
CA ALA A 549 7.83 -20.30 15.98
C ALA A 549 7.63 -20.61 17.46
N TYR A 550 6.37 -20.60 17.96
CA TYR A 550 6.09 -20.92 19.35
C TYR A 550 6.46 -22.36 19.71
N LEU A 551 6.15 -23.32 18.84
CA LEU A 551 6.52 -24.73 19.05
C LEU A 551 8.05 -24.93 19.03
N LYS A 552 8.79 -24.20 18.19
CA LYS A 552 10.27 -24.21 18.20
C LYS A 552 10.85 -23.68 19.50
N ILE A 553 10.23 -22.67 20.11
CA ILE A 553 10.65 -22.17 21.42
C ILE A 553 10.41 -23.22 22.50
N LEU A 554 9.27 -23.92 22.48
CA LEU A 554 9.02 -25.01 23.41
C LEU A 554 10.00 -26.17 23.25
N GLN A 555 10.34 -26.54 22.01
CA GLN A 555 11.40 -27.51 21.72
C GLN A 555 12.72 -27.04 22.37
N LYS A 556 13.07 -25.76 22.18
CA LYS A 556 14.30 -25.21 22.74
C LYS A 556 14.30 -25.21 24.27
N TYR A 557 13.18 -24.90 24.90
CA TYR A 557 13.04 -24.97 26.35
C TYR A 557 13.24 -26.38 26.90
N PHE A 558 12.76 -27.42 26.21
CA PHE A 558 13.04 -28.80 26.61
C PHE A 558 14.54 -29.12 26.56
N GLU A 559 15.25 -28.62 25.54
CA GLU A 559 16.69 -28.82 25.41
C GLU A 559 17.50 -28.07 26.48
N THR A 560 17.14 -26.82 26.78
CA THR A 560 17.96 -25.93 27.62
C THR A 560 17.56 -25.91 29.09
N LYS A 561 16.25 -25.82 29.37
CA LYS A 561 15.71 -25.71 30.74
C LYS A 561 15.28 -27.07 31.32
N GLY A 562 15.14 -28.07 30.47
CA GLY A 562 14.73 -29.42 30.86
C GLY A 562 13.23 -29.55 31.16
N PRO A 563 12.76 -30.79 31.34
CA PRO A 563 11.35 -31.11 31.51
C PRO A 563 10.73 -30.63 32.83
N ALA A 564 11.53 -30.29 33.84
CA ALA A 564 11.05 -29.75 35.12
C ALA A 564 10.44 -28.34 35.01
N ASN A 565 10.66 -27.63 33.90
CA ASN A 565 10.12 -26.28 33.72
C ASN A 565 8.60 -26.31 33.43
N LYS A 566 7.80 -25.86 34.41
CA LYS A 566 6.33 -25.77 34.30
C LYS A 566 5.85 -24.85 33.18
N GLU A 567 6.62 -23.83 32.81
CA GLU A 567 6.29 -22.87 31.76
C GLU A 567 6.03 -23.56 30.41
N ILE A 568 6.76 -24.64 30.12
CA ILE A 568 6.64 -25.40 28.86
C ILE A 568 5.22 -25.95 28.70
N TYR A 569 4.67 -26.53 29.77
CA TYR A 569 3.36 -27.18 29.75
C TYR A 569 2.22 -26.15 29.68
N GLU A 570 2.37 -25.02 30.39
CA GLU A 570 1.38 -23.93 30.33
C GLU A 570 1.35 -23.27 28.95
N GLN A 571 2.51 -22.99 28.37
CA GLN A 571 2.59 -22.44 27.01
C GLN A 571 2.09 -23.44 25.96
N HIS A 572 2.42 -24.73 26.08
CA HIS A 572 1.87 -25.76 25.19
C HIS A 572 0.34 -25.82 25.25
N LYS A 573 -0.24 -25.74 26.46
CA LYS A 573 -1.69 -25.67 26.66
C LYS A 573 -2.32 -24.45 25.98
N VAL A 574 -1.68 -23.28 26.06
CA VAL A 574 -2.14 -22.07 25.35
C VAL A 574 -2.08 -22.27 23.84
N ILE A 575 -1.00 -22.83 23.28
CA ILE A 575 -0.88 -23.14 21.85
C ILE A 575 -1.98 -24.10 21.38
N LEU A 576 -2.24 -25.17 22.13
CA LEU A 576 -3.32 -26.10 21.81
C LEU A 576 -4.67 -25.40 21.77
N LYS A 577 -4.96 -24.53 22.75
CA LYS A 577 -6.21 -23.79 22.77
C LYS A 577 -6.34 -22.83 21.58
N LEU A 578 -5.25 -22.17 21.18
CA LEU A 578 -5.22 -21.31 20.00
C LEU A 578 -5.49 -22.08 18.70
N ILE A 579 -4.93 -23.29 18.55
CA ILE A 579 -5.18 -24.18 17.41
C ILE A 579 -6.63 -24.69 17.41
N GLU A 580 -7.16 -25.09 18.56
CA GLU A 580 -8.56 -25.49 18.70
C GLU A 580 -9.53 -24.38 18.30
N ASP A 581 -9.31 -23.16 18.80
CA ASP A 581 -10.17 -22.01 18.48
C ASP A 581 -10.05 -21.61 17.01
N TYR A 582 -8.85 -21.70 16.43
CA TYR A 582 -8.66 -21.50 14.99
C TYR A 582 -9.44 -22.53 14.17
N ASN A 583 -9.36 -23.81 14.54
CA ASN A 583 -10.11 -24.87 13.89
C ASN A 583 -11.62 -24.67 14.05
N GLU A 584 -12.11 -24.31 15.23
CA GLU A 584 -13.54 -24.06 15.46
C GLU A 584 -14.09 -22.96 14.55
N ILE A 585 -13.32 -21.88 14.35
CA ILE A 585 -13.75 -20.75 13.52
C ILE A 585 -13.64 -21.07 12.02
N PHE A 586 -12.54 -21.68 11.56
CA PHE A 586 -12.22 -21.75 10.13
C PHE A 586 -12.33 -23.14 9.49
N CYS A 587 -12.53 -24.23 10.24
CA CYS A 587 -12.47 -25.57 9.65
C CYS A 587 -13.51 -25.80 8.54
N GLY A 588 -14.74 -25.28 8.70
CA GLY A 588 -15.79 -25.41 7.68
C GLY A 588 -15.39 -24.72 6.37
N GLN A 589 -14.80 -23.53 6.47
CA GLN A 589 -14.26 -22.78 5.34
C GLN A 589 -13.20 -23.57 4.58
N MET A 590 -12.23 -24.12 5.32
CA MET A 590 -11.09 -24.83 4.73
C MET A 590 -11.52 -26.10 3.99
N ILE A 591 -12.57 -26.78 4.44
CA ILE A 591 -13.16 -27.91 3.70
C ILE A 591 -13.78 -27.44 2.38
N ILE A 592 -14.63 -26.41 2.41
CA ILE A 592 -15.29 -25.94 1.18
C ILE A 592 -14.24 -25.54 0.14
N GLU A 593 -13.17 -24.89 0.59
CA GLU A 593 -12.05 -24.49 -0.25
C GLU A 593 -11.28 -25.69 -0.80
N THR A 594 -11.03 -26.72 0.01
CA THR A 594 -10.38 -27.96 -0.45
C THR A 594 -11.25 -28.74 -1.42
N LEU A 595 -12.58 -28.71 -1.26
CA LEU A 595 -13.52 -29.36 -2.17
C LEU A 595 -13.70 -28.57 -3.48
N ALA A 596 -13.60 -27.24 -3.42
CA ALA A 596 -13.65 -26.37 -4.60
C ALA A 596 -12.32 -26.36 -5.37
N ALA A 597 -11.21 -26.65 -4.69
CA ALA A 597 -9.86 -26.58 -5.24
C ALA A 597 -9.62 -27.45 -6.48
N PRO A 598 -10.16 -28.68 -6.64
CA PRO A 598 -10.05 -29.44 -7.89
C PRO A 598 -10.89 -28.86 -9.03
N ILE A 599 -12.07 -28.32 -8.73
CA ILE A 599 -13.05 -27.88 -9.75
C ILE A 599 -12.48 -26.71 -10.57
N LEU A 600 -11.78 -25.78 -9.90
CA LEU A 600 -11.25 -24.57 -10.50
C LEU A 600 -10.13 -24.83 -11.54
N PRO A 601 -9.04 -25.54 -11.22
CA PRO A 601 -8.01 -25.91 -12.17
C PRO A 601 -8.56 -26.75 -13.32
N CYS A 602 -9.49 -27.68 -13.10
CA CYS A 602 -10.08 -28.45 -14.20
C CYS A 602 -10.78 -27.52 -15.21
N GLY A 603 -11.62 -26.59 -14.74
CA GLY A 603 -12.32 -25.66 -15.61
C GLY A 603 -11.36 -24.67 -16.31
N ILE A 604 -10.49 -24.03 -15.54
CA ILE A 604 -9.52 -23.06 -16.07
C ILE A 604 -8.49 -23.75 -16.97
N GLY A 605 -8.11 -24.99 -16.67
CA GLY A 605 -7.17 -25.81 -17.42
C GLY A 605 -7.69 -26.20 -18.79
N LEU A 606 -8.98 -26.54 -18.91
CA LEU A 606 -9.62 -26.75 -20.21
C LEU A 606 -9.61 -25.47 -21.05
N ILE A 607 -9.93 -24.31 -20.44
CA ILE A 607 -9.85 -23.01 -21.10
C ILE A 607 -8.41 -22.72 -21.53
N PHE A 608 -7.43 -22.99 -20.66
CA PHE A 608 -6.01 -22.79 -20.92
C PHE A 608 -5.52 -23.64 -22.11
N ILE A 609 -5.78 -24.94 -22.13
CA ILE A 609 -5.35 -25.85 -23.22
C ILE A 609 -5.88 -25.37 -24.57
N ARG A 610 -7.13 -24.90 -24.59
CA ARG A 610 -7.75 -24.35 -25.80
C ARG A 610 -7.10 -23.05 -26.22
N ASP A 611 -6.91 -22.12 -25.29
CA ASP A 611 -6.34 -20.80 -25.57
C ASP A 611 -4.85 -20.90 -25.96
N LEU A 612 -4.14 -21.90 -25.45
CA LEU A 612 -2.75 -22.20 -25.80
C LEU A 612 -2.60 -22.43 -27.31
N ARG A 613 -3.59 -23.08 -27.95
CA ARG A 613 -3.58 -23.31 -29.40
C ARG A 613 -3.73 -22.02 -30.22
N ARG A 614 -4.25 -20.94 -29.63
CA ARG A 614 -4.52 -19.67 -30.30
C ARG A 614 -3.41 -18.63 -30.13
N ASN A 615 -2.35 -18.90 -29.36
CA ASN A 615 -1.21 -18.01 -29.13
C ASN A 615 -1.59 -16.55 -28.78
N GLY A 616 -2.64 -16.36 -27.99
CA GLY A 616 -3.13 -15.02 -27.62
C GLY A 616 -2.67 -14.57 -26.22
N PHE A 617 -2.85 -13.27 -25.94
CA PHE A 617 -2.66 -12.68 -24.61
C PHE A 617 -3.52 -13.35 -23.51
N ARG A 618 -4.57 -14.07 -23.91
CA ARG A 618 -5.48 -14.83 -23.03
C ARG A 618 -4.77 -15.93 -22.23
N ASN A 619 -3.67 -16.48 -22.75
CA ASN A 619 -2.88 -17.50 -22.06
C ASN A 619 -2.33 -17.00 -20.73
N PHE A 620 -1.94 -15.72 -20.64
CA PHE A 620 -1.42 -15.15 -19.40
C PHE A 620 -2.46 -15.07 -18.30
N ASP A 621 -3.72 -14.79 -18.65
CA ASP A 621 -4.81 -14.73 -17.68
C ASP A 621 -5.14 -16.14 -17.15
N ALA A 622 -5.26 -17.11 -18.04
CA ALA A 622 -5.46 -18.51 -17.64
C ALA A 622 -4.31 -19.03 -16.75
N ILE A 623 -3.05 -18.73 -17.07
CA ILE A 623 -1.88 -19.06 -16.22
C ILE A 623 -1.99 -18.37 -14.85
N GLN A 624 -2.36 -17.10 -14.82
CA GLN A 624 -2.52 -16.36 -13.58
C GLN A 624 -3.61 -16.96 -12.69
N LYS A 625 -4.77 -17.29 -13.27
CA LYS A 625 -5.88 -17.94 -12.55
C LYS A 625 -5.51 -19.32 -12.03
N LEU A 626 -4.86 -20.16 -12.86
CA LEU A 626 -4.34 -21.46 -12.43
C LEU A 626 -3.36 -21.30 -11.28
N THR A 627 -2.40 -20.38 -11.42
CA THR A 627 -1.41 -20.09 -10.37
C THR A 627 -2.10 -19.68 -9.07
N CYS A 628 -3.12 -18.82 -9.13
CA CYS A 628 -3.88 -18.40 -7.95
C CYS A 628 -4.62 -19.59 -7.29
N CYS A 629 -5.24 -20.46 -8.08
CA CYS A 629 -5.96 -21.63 -7.56
C CYS A 629 -5.01 -22.63 -6.87
N PHE A 630 -3.87 -22.94 -7.49
CA PHE A 630 -2.87 -23.83 -6.90
C PHE A 630 -2.21 -23.21 -5.68
N LEU A 631 -1.85 -21.93 -5.75
CA LEU A 631 -1.18 -21.23 -4.65
C LEU A 631 -2.05 -21.21 -3.39
N ASN A 632 -3.36 -21.02 -3.53
CA ASN A 632 -4.28 -20.98 -2.40
C ASN A 632 -4.32 -22.32 -1.64
N THR A 633 -4.46 -23.43 -2.37
CA THR A 633 -4.46 -24.80 -1.80
C THR A 633 -3.08 -25.17 -1.24
N LEU A 634 -2.01 -24.82 -1.95
CA LEU A 634 -0.63 -25.02 -1.51
C LEU A 634 -0.38 -24.33 -0.18
N ILE A 635 -0.76 -23.06 -0.06
CA ILE A 635 -0.59 -22.28 1.17
C ILE A 635 -1.32 -22.96 2.35
N LEU A 636 -2.56 -23.40 2.13
CA LEU A 636 -3.37 -24.05 3.15
C LEU A 636 -2.70 -25.34 3.67
N CYS A 637 -2.25 -26.20 2.74
CA CYS A 637 -1.63 -27.46 3.09
C CYS A 637 -0.22 -27.29 3.67
N CYS A 638 0.58 -26.34 3.16
CA CYS A 638 1.89 -26.03 3.72
C CYS A 638 1.80 -25.49 5.15
N GLY A 639 0.80 -24.63 5.43
CA GLY A 639 0.58 -24.11 6.77
C GLY A 639 0.24 -25.20 7.77
N GLY A 640 -0.66 -26.12 7.39
CA GLY A 640 -1.00 -27.27 8.22
C GLY A 640 0.15 -28.26 8.41
N GLN A 641 0.90 -28.57 7.34
CA GLN A 641 2.09 -29.43 7.39
C GLN A 641 3.18 -28.86 8.29
N GLU A 642 3.45 -27.55 8.20
CA GLU A 642 4.48 -26.91 9.03
C GLU A 642 4.14 -27.05 10.52
N ILE A 643 2.87 -26.88 10.92
CA ILE A 643 2.44 -27.10 12.30
C ILE A 643 2.62 -28.57 12.71
N ILE A 644 2.19 -29.53 11.88
CA ILE A 644 2.33 -30.97 12.15
C ILE A 644 3.80 -31.31 12.43
N THR A 645 4.70 -30.91 11.52
CA THR A 645 6.13 -31.18 11.65
C THR A 645 6.73 -30.54 12.91
N GLN A 646 6.28 -29.35 13.33
CA GLN A 646 6.75 -28.78 14.59
C GLN A 646 6.19 -29.48 15.84
N VAL A 647 4.97 -30.03 15.78
CA VAL A 647 4.40 -30.83 16.88
C VAL A 647 5.14 -32.17 17.01
N GLU A 648 5.47 -32.82 15.90
CA GLU A 648 6.28 -34.06 15.88
C GLU A 648 7.68 -33.82 16.46
N ARG A 649 8.35 -32.74 16.05
CA ARG A 649 9.65 -32.36 16.63
C ARG A 649 9.56 -32.02 18.11
N LEU A 650 8.45 -31.43 18.56
CA LEU A 650 8.21 -31.21 19.98
C LEU A 650 8.04 -32.53 20.73
N HIS A 651 7.35 -33.51 20.14
CA HIS A 651 7.26 -34.86 20.68
C HIS A 651 8.65 -35.49 20.83
N GLU A 652 9.46 -35.49 19.77
CA GLU A 652 10.82 -36.01 19.77
C GLU A 652 11.71 -35.33 20.81
N ALA A 653 11.71 -33.99 20.86
CA ALA A 653 12.47 -33.21 21.84
C ALA A 653 12.04 -33.54 23.28
N SER A 654 10.74 -33.70 23.53
CA SER A 654 10.25 -34.14 24.82
C SER A 654 10.75 -35.55 25.16
N TYR A 655 10.77 -36.47 24.20
CA TYR A 655 11.22 -37.85 24.42
C TYR A 655 12.71 -37.95 24.71
N MET A 656 13.52 -37.16 24.02
CA MET A 656 14.98 -37.13 24.18
C MET A 656 15.45 -36.39 25.43
N SER A 657 14.57 -35.67 26.12
CA SER A 657 14.92 -35.03 27.40
C SER A 657 15.15 -36.08 28.50
N LYS A 658 15.86 -35.71 29.58
CA LYS A 658 16.19 -36.62 30.71
C LYS A 658 15.01 -36.86 31.67
N TRP A 659 13.81 -37.03 31.13
CA TRP A 659 12.58 -37.12 31.91
C TRP A 659 12.52 -38.30 32.87
N TYR A 660 13.19 -39.40 32.55
CA TYR A 660 13.27 -40.57 33.41
C TYR A 660 14.03 -40.30 34.72
N GLU A 661 14.86 -39.25 34.78
CA GLU A 661 15.58 -38.82 35.99
C GLU A 661 14.74 -37.88 36.88
N GLU A 662 13.65 -37.32 36.34
CA GLU A 662 12.85 -36.29 37.03
C GLU A 662 11.95 -36.84 38.13
N LYS A 663 11.33 -35.94 38.90
CA LYS A 663 10.32 -36.32 39.90
C LYS A 663 9.06 -36.93 39.26
N PRO A 664 8.34 -37.85 39.94
CA PRO A 664 7.14 -38.48 39.40
C PRO A 664 6.06 -37.51 38.88
N GLU A 665 5.90 -36.33 39.52
CA GLU A 665 4.98 -35.28 39.07
C GLU A 665 5.34 -34.75 37.67
N VAL A 666 6.62 -34.42 37.45
CA VAL A 666 7.14 -33.93 36.17
C VAL A 666 7.01 -35.02 35.10
N ARG A 667 7.35 -36.28 35.44
CA ARG A 667 7.17 -37.42 34.52
C ARG A 667 5.72 -37.57 34.06
N LYS A 668 4.76 -37.34 34.96
CA LYS A 668 3.34 -37.40 34.64
C LYS A 668 2.95 -36.31 33.65
N ASP A 669 3.34 -35.06 33.90
CA ASP A 669 3.02 -33.93 33.01
C ASP A 669 3.64 -34.12 31.62
N GLN A 670 4.86 -34.65 31.58
CA GLN A 670 5.54 -35.00 30.36
C GLN A 670 4.89 -36.14 29.58
N LEU A 671 4.48 -37.21 30.27
CA LEU A 671 3.74 -38.29 29.66
C LEU A 671 2.42 -37.78 29.05
N ILE A 672 1.74 -36.84 29.73
CA ILE A 672 0.55 -36.18 29.20
C ILE A 672 0.90 -35.39 27.94
N LEU A 673 1.98 -34.60 27.95
CA LEU A 673 2.43 -33.85 26.78
C LEU A 673 2.75 -34.77 25.60
N MET A 674 3.52 -35.84 25.82
CA MET A 674 3.86 -36.84 24.80
C MET A 674 2.60 -37.50 24.24
N THR A 675 1.66 -37.90 25.10
CA THR A 675 0.38 -38.47 24.68
C THR A 675 -0.43 -37.48 23.84
N ARG A 676 -0.38 -36.19 24.21
CA ARG A 676 -1.07 -35.14 23.47
C ARG A 676 -0.41 -34.82 22.14
N THR A 677 0.91 -34.85 22.03
CA THR A 677 1.64 -34.59 20.78
C THR A 677 1.59 -35.79 19.82
N LEU A 678 1.39 -37.02 20.32
CA LEU A 678 1.09 -38.19 19.48
C LEU A 678 -0.23 -38.07 18.72
N LYS A 679 -1.25 -37.43 19.33
CA LYS A 679 -2.45 -37.05 18.59
C LYS A 679 -2.10 -35.81 17.77
N THR A 680 -2.17 -35.90 16.45
CA THR A 680 -1.84 -34.77 15.56
C THR A 680 -2.75 -33.58 15.88
N ASN A 681 -2.25 -32.63 16.68
CA ASN A 681 -2.91 -31.36 16.96
C ASN A 681 -2.65 -30.41 15.80
N SER A 682 -3.10 -30.83 14.62
CA SER A 682 -2.94 -30.12 13.37
C SER A 682 -4.14 -29.21 13.12
N ILE A 683 -4.02 -28.40 12.08
CA ILE A 683 -5.19 -27.81 11.45
C ILE A 683 -6.02 -28.95 10.85
N HIS A 684 -7.28 -29.06 11.25
CA HIS A 684 -8.14 -30.16 10.82
C HIS A 684 -9.62 -29.80 10.88
N TYR A 685 -10.44 -30.54 10.14
CA TYR A 685 -11.89 -30.48 10.26
C TYR A 685 -12.43 -31.74 10.94
N ARG A 686 -13.07 -31.55 12.11
CA ARG A 686 -13.78 -32.59 12.88
C ARG A 686 -13.03 -33.93 13.00
N GLN A 687 -11.70 -33.89 13.02
CA GLN A 687 -10.78 -35.03 13.03
C GLN A 687 -10.80 -35.92 11.77
N PHE A 688 -11.66 -35.64 10.79
CA PHE A 688 -11.77 -36.41 9.55
C PHE A 688 -10.80 -35.95 8.46
N PHE A 689 -10.51 -34.64 8.39
CA PHE A 689 -9.67 -34.06 7.34
C PHE A 689 -8.49 -33.31 7.94
N LYS A 690 -7.28 -33.78 7.64
CA LYS A 690 -6.03 -33.07 7.92
C LYS A 690 -5.61 -32.28 6.68
N PHE A 691 -5.09 -31.08 6.89
CA PHE A 691 -4.52 -30.23 5.85
C PHE A 691 -3.00 -30.42 5.87
N ASP A 692 -2.49 -31.30 5.02
CA ASP A 692 -1.08 -31.68 4.92
C ASP A 692 -0.64 -31.84 3.45
N HIS A 693 0.65 -32.12 3.23
CA HIS A 693 1.17 -32.29 1.85
C HIS A 693 0.61 -33.54 1.16
N GLU A 694 0.28 -34.59 1.91
CA GLU A 694 -0.37 -35.79 1.34
C GLU A 694 -1.74 -35.43 0.76
N ARG A 695 -2.53 -34.63 1.48
CA ARG A 695 -3.80 -34.11 0.98
C ARG A 695 -3.61 -33.25 -0.26
N MET A 696 -2.60 -32.39 -0.27
CA MET A 696 -2.29 -31.60 -1.46
C MET A 696 -1.98 -32.49 -2.67
N ALA A 697 -1.19 -33.54 -2.50
CA ALA A 697 -0.90 -34.50 -3.58
C ALA A 697 -2.17 -35.23 -4.04
N ASN A 698 -3.04 -35.62 -3.11
CA ASN A 698 -4.34 -36.24 -3.43
C ASN A 698 -5.28 -35.27 -4.18
N VAL A 699 -5.31 -33.99 -3.81
CA VAL A 699 -6.10 -32.97 -4.52
C VAL A 699 -5.53 -32.70 -5.90
N ASN A 700 -4.20 -32.61 -6.01
CA ASN A 700 -3.52 -32.33 -7.27
C ASN A 700 -3.49 -33.53 -8.23
N SER A 701 -3.61 -34.76 -7.75
CA SER A 701 -3.68 -35.96 -8.61
C SER A 701 -5.06 -36.19 -9.23
N ILE A 702 -6.09 -35.50 -8.73
CA ILE A 702 -7.42 -35.46 -9.37
C ILE A 702 -7.38 -34.55 -10.61
N PHE A 703 -6.45 -33.58 -10.66
CA PHE A 703 -6.19 -32.72 -11.81
C PHE A 703 -5.20 -33.39 -12.77
#